data_AF-A0A9J6FUC3-F1
#
_entry.id   AF-A0A9J6FUC3-F1
#
_cell.length_a   1.000
_cell.length_b   1.000
_cell.length_c   1.000
_cell.angle_alpha   90.00
_cell.angle_beta   90.00
_cell.angle_gamma   90.00
#
_symmetry.space_group_name_H-M   'P 1'
#
loop_
_entity.id
_entity.type
_entity.pdbx_description
1 polymer ?
#
loop_
_entity_poly.entity_id
_entity_poly.type
_entity_poly.pdbx_seq_one_letter_code
_entity_poly.pdbx_strand_id
1 'polypeptide(L)'
;MTERALPQLADLRGCRSRFTNAGFTRPENCSARDGQICHIYDDLHIWNEFLSRVNLCLRECSLGRLCLFSVDYGGPQPYISQQKHQAFTLVYWLLKSHRCVVAVHTEPWRILPKYERMIASCLRSSLWLKRLVVARNKWLLEGIVSTLPQFSDLAELRCDLEELPLGFVQSLSALVETSWSLKTLSLPNWRMNRREAGLLFRALEKNTSLVALSLNSSCLTSGTAFVEYLENHVGPETLRINSFPSGGTADLESVVDLLRHSRALQTVSLSYLLVGVNAASAVETFLEEHSTVTRLSLNHCEWHTMGERKYSTDDPGMLSERILPWLSILRKNRSLEALRLNLSSFTPTECVAFFQELAKNSNIKKVVIEDLDWYFMLRGRRASTQPHSRDHKSDLLTDRPYDILTNCKQLQNVSIFVSGSDLAWFTAAATALQSCAHITTLRIDISPWDLDPQLASVIAQYFQGARWLKELKLGLPVGFVMGVPLFRLVILRSLGRNTSLRKLYVKLSSFTEEEAALLATIVRSSSGIYDFGLEAHEEASRTFVSMLFPDFSQNRTLVCLRFHGVGMVFTEHLSYVLQVVQRNFHLVTLGAHFVAGNLNRPCAHAFEQVASHPALEVITGRLLSVDGSEAKQKIRDTLSSVQGMHLFMRMAGVVGSEVVCHARDFQLTDIDEYSWLEIRRYLRLADIVPFNS
;
A
#
# COMPACT_ATOMS: atom_id res chain seq x y z
N MET A 1 -11.14 -30.99 25.74
CA MET A 1 -11.85 -30.07 26.65
C MET A 1 -13.22 -29.80 26.07
N THR A 2 -14.24 -30.02 26.90
CA THR A 2 -15.68 -29.97 26.60
C THR A 2 -16.15 -28.67 25.97
N GLU A 3 -17.17 -28.76 25.10
CA GLU A 3 -18.00 -27.65 24.60
C GLU A 3 -18.53 -26.82 25.79
N ARG A 4 -17.78 -25.85 26.27
CA ARG A 4 -18.32 -24.81 27.15
C ARG A 4 -19.19 -23.91 26.28
N ALA A 5 -20.48 -23.83 26.64
CA ALA A 5 -21.56 -23.14 25.94
C ALA A 5 -21.11 -21.90 25.16
N LEU A 6 -21.41 -21.87 23.86
CA LEU A 6 -21.34 -20.67 23.04
C LEU A 6 -22.05 -19.52 23.79
N PRO A 7 -21.53 -18.29 23.76
CA PRO A 7 -22.28 -17.14 24.25
C PRO A 7 -23.66 -17.15 23.58
N GLN A 8 -24.75 -17.02 24.36
CA GLN A 8 -26.09 -16.88 23.80
C GLN A 8 -26.05 -15.78 22.74
N LEU A 9 -26.51 -16.09 21.52
CA LEU A 9 -26.57 -15.11 20.44
C LEU A 9 -27.62 -14.05 20.78
N ALA A 10 -27.33 -12.79 20.48
CA ALA A 10 -28.26 -11.70 20.71
C ALA A 10 -29.50 -11.87 19.81
N ASP A 11 -30.68 -11.47 20.30
CA ASP A 11 -31.82 -11.27 19.41
C ASP A 11 -31.53 -10.05 18.51
N LEU A 12 -31.56 -10.32 17.20
CA LEU A 12 -31.41 -9.31 16.15
C LEU A 12 -32.76 -8.70 15.73
N ARG A 13 -33.89 -9.25 16.20
CA ARG A 13 -35.23 -8.72 15.89
C ARG A 13 -35.37 -7.30 16.44
N GLY A 14 -35.81 -6.39 15.58
CA GLY A 14 -35.98 -4.98 15.93
C GLY A 14 -34.68 -4.17 15.95
N CYS A 15 -33.53 -4.76 15.62
CA CYS A 15 -32.32 -3.99 15.32
C CYS A 15 -32.59 -3.06 14.14
N ARG A 16 -32.39 -1.76 14.34
CA ARG A 16 -32.52 -0.75 13.29
C ARG A 16 -31.21 0.01 13.12
N SER A 17 -30.96 0.41 11.88
CA SER A 17 -29.98 1.44 11.55
C SER A 17 -30.30 2.70 12.35
N ARG A 18 -29.31 3.32 12.97
CA ARG A 18 -29.42 4.61 13.67
C ARG A 18 -29.57 5.76 12.69
N PHE A 19 -29.04 5.60 11.47
CA PHE A 19 -29.03 6.65 10.46
C PHE A 19 -30.26 6.59 9.55
N THR A 20 -30.64 5.40 9.08
CA THR A 20 -31.74 5.23 8.11
C THR A 20 -33.01 4.66 8.74
N ASN A 21 -32.97 4.23 10.01
CA ASN A 21 -34.04 3.49 10.68
C ASN A 21 -34.45 2.17 9.99
N ALA A 22 -33.68 1.75 8.98
CA ALA A 22 -33.88 0.50 8.25
C ALA A 22 -33.77 -0.68 9.21
N GLY A 23 -34.79 -1.55 9.17
CA GLY A 23 -34.83 -2.74 10.00
C GLY A 23 -33.88 -3.79 9.47
N PHE A 24 -33.05 -4.34 10.35
CA PHE A 24 -32.30 -5.54 10.08
C PHE A 24 -33.26 -6.73 10.24
N THR A 25 -33.94 -7.10 9.15
CA THR A 25 -34.72 -8.34 9.10
C THR A 25 -33.78 -9.51 8.82
N ARG A 26 -34.12 -10.70 9.31
CA ARG A 26 -33.22 -11.86 9.53
C ARG A 26 -32.08 -11.97 8.51
N PRO A 27 -30.85 -12.21 8.96
CA PRO A 27 -29.74 -12.30 8.04
C PRO A 27 -29.92 -13.55 7.14
N GLU A 28 -30.03 -13.33 5.82
CA GLU A 28 -30.29 -14.36 4.78
C GLU A 28 -29.02 -15.05 4.29
N ASN A 29 -29.01 -16.37 4.07
CA ASN A 29 -27.79 -17.06 3.63
C ASN A 29 -27.16 -16.43 2.37
N CYS A 30 -25.84 -16.57 2.20
CA CYS A 30 -25.14 -16.02 1.05
C CYS A 30 -25.83 -16.35 -0.27
N SER A 31 -26.22 -15.32 -1.01
CA SER A 31 -26.77 -15.48 -2.36
C SER A 31 -25.69 -15.47 -3.45
N ALA A 32 -24.41 -15.35 -3.09
CA ALA A 32 -23.32 -15.36 -4.07
C ALA A 32 -23.31 -16.69 -4.84
N ARG A 33 -23.37 -16.59 -6.16
CA ARG A 33 -23.22 -17.69 -7.13
C ARG A 33 -22.22 -17.27 -8.20
N ASP A 34 -21.82 -18.18 -9.07
CA ASP A 34 -20.91 -17.85 -10.18
C ASP A 34 -21.50 -16.72 -11.03
N GLY A 35 -20.83 -15.57 -11.02
CA GLY A 35 -21.27 -14.35 -11.73
C GLY A 35 -22.31 -13.48 -11.01
N GLN A 36 -22.85 -13.88 -9.86
CA GLN A 36 -23.81 -13.09 -9.07
C GLN A 36 -23.22 -12.63 -7.74
N ILE A 37 -23.30 -11.32 -7.50
CA ILE A 37 -22.85 -10.69 -6.25
C ILE A 37 -23.88 -11.00 -5.15
N CYS A 38 -23.40 -11.17 -3.92
CA CYS A 38 -24.28 -11.42 -2.78
C CYS A 38 -25.17 -10.21 -2.50
N HIS A 39 -26.43 -10.44 -2.10
CA HIS A 39 -27.41 -9.41 -1.71
C HIS A 39 -26.91 -8.46 -0.61
N ILE A 40 -25.93 -8.91 0.20
CA ILE A 40 -25.29 -8.08 1.22
C ILE A 40 -24.72 -6.77 0.66
N TYR A 41 -24.37 -6.75 -0.63
CA TYR A 41 -23.85 -5.57 -1.32
C TYR A 41 -24.86 -4.41 -1.37
N ASP A 42 -26.15 -4.72 -1.49
CA ASP A 42 -27.22 -3.72 -1.55
C ASP A 42 -27.34 -2.97 -0.21
N ASP A 43 -27.07 -3.67 0.88
CA ASP A 43 -27.22 -3.15 2.25
C ASP A 43 -25.88 -2.95 2.99
N LEU A 44 -24.74 -2.93 2.29
CA LEU A 44 -23.40 -2.84 2.93
C LEU A 44 -23.27 -1.68 3.91
N HIS A 45 -23.95 -0.56 3.64
CA HIS A 45 -23.99 0.60 4.51
C HIS A 45 -24.63 0.31 5.87
N ILE A 46 -25.75 -0.44 5.89
CA ILE A 46 -26.43 -0.88 7.10
C ILE A 46 -25.51 -1.84 7.86
N TRP A 47 -24.93 -2.83 7.15
CA TRP A 47 -23.97 -3.76 7.74
C TRP A 47 -22.79 -3.04 8.39
N ASN A 48 -22.19 -2.08 7.70
CA ASN A 48 -21.06 -1.29 8.21
C ASN A 48 -21.44 -0.41 9.39
N GLU A 49 -22.67 0.11 9.45
CA GLU A 49 -23.14 0.81 10.63
C GLU A 49 -23.17 -0.11 11.85
N PHE A 50 -23.72 -1.33 11.73
CA PHE A 50 -23.76 -2.27 12.84
C PHE A 50 -22.36 -2.74 13.23
N LEU A 51 -21.51 -3.06 12.26
CA LEU A 51 -20.15 -3.51 12.47
C LEU A 51 -19.26 -2.43 13.09
N SER A 52 -19.51 -1.15 12.81
CA SER A 52 -18.75 -0.04 13.39
C SER A 52 -18.86 0.02 14.92
N ARG A 53 -19.94 -0.52 15.51
CA ARG A 53 -20.13 -0.62 16.97
C ARG A 53 -19.07 -1.49 17.66
N VAL A 54 -18.39 -2.33 16.88
CA VAL A 54 -17.27 -3.19 17.29
C VAL A 54 -16.01 -2.90 16.48
N ASN A 55 -15.93 -1.70 15.88
CA ASN A 55 -14.79 -1.21 15.10
C ASN A 55 -14.48 -2.08 13.87
N LEU A 56 -15.52 -2.62 13.24
CA LEU A 56 -15.41 -3.45 12.04
C LEU A 56 -16.13 -2.83 10.86
N CYS A 57 -15.78 -3.30 9.67
CA CYS A 57 -16.44 -2.98 8.41
C CYS A 57 -16.22 -4.11 7.40
N LEU A 58 -17.11 -4.18 6.42
CA LEU A 58 -16.98 -4.89 5.17
C LEU A 58 -16.52 -3.92 4.07
N ARG A 59 -15.49 -4.33 3.32
CA ARG A 59 -15.02 -3.67 2.11
C ARG A 59 -14.90 -4.70 1.01
N GLU A 60 -15.20 -4.32 -0.21
CA GLU A 60 -14.87 -5.15 -1.36
C GLU A 60 -13.35 -5.21 -1.56
N CYS A 61 -12.81 -6.40 -1.77
CA CYS A 61 -11.38 -6.64 -2.00
C CYS A 61 -11.09 -7.19 -3.40
N SER A 62 -12.07 -7.83 -4.03
CA SER A 62 -12.13 -8.19 -5.45
C SER A 62 -13.61 -8.34 -5.83
N LEU A 63 -13.92 -8.43 -7.12
CA LEU A 63 -15.31 -8.43 -7.59
C LEU A 63 -16.17 -9.49 -6.89
N GLY A 64 -17.19 -9.02 -6.16
CA GLY A 64 -18.12 -9.88 -5.41
C GLY A 64 -17.52 -10.56 -4.17
N ARG A 65 -16.31 -10.17 -3.77
CA ARG A 65 -15.59 -10.69 -2.60
C ARG A 65 -15.33 -9.60 -1.57
N LEU A 66 -15.83 -9.83 -0.37
CA LEU A 66 -15.71 -8.95 0.78
C LEU A 66 -14.55 -9.34 1.68
N CYS A 67 -13.97 -8.32 2.28
CA CYS A 67 -13.02 -8.40 3.37
C CYS A 67 -13.67 -7.77 4.61
N LEU A 68 -13.67 -8.51 5.72
CA LEU A 68 -13.97 -7.95 7.03
C LEU A 68 -12.69 -7.33 7.59
N PHE A 69 -12.68 -6.04 7.82
CA PHE A 69 -11.50 -5.32 8.31
C PHE A 69 -11.80 -4.56 9.59
N SER A 70 -10.79 -4.45 10.45
CA SER A 70 -10.81 -3.49 11.55
C SER A 70 -10.77 -2.09 11.00
N VAL A 71 -11.45 -1.18 11.68
CA VAL A 71 -11.14 0.23 11.54
C VAL A 71 -10.62 0.74 12.86
N ASP A 72 -9.54 1.51 12.82
CA ASP A 72 -8.88 2.03 14.02
C ASP A 72 -9.71 3.19 14.60
N TYR A 73 -10.81 2.81 15.23
CA TYR A 73 -11.82 3.71 15.78
C TYR A 73 -11.79 3.71 17.30
N GLY A 74 -10.78 4.36 17.87
CA GLY A 74 -10.65 4.60 19.30
C GLY A 74 -10.55 3.33 20.16
N GLY A 75 -10.28 3.52 21.45
CA GLY A 75 -10.30 2.41 22.40
C GLY A 75 -11.69 1.77 22.51
N PRO A 76 -11.78 0.50 22.91
CA PRO A 76 -13.08 -0.12 23.13
C PRO A 76 -13.67 0.60 24.34
N GLN A 77 -14.82 1.26 24.20
CA GLN A 77 -15.49 1.75 25.39
C GLN A 77 -15.72 0.56 26.34
N PRO A 78 -15.28 0.61 27.61
CA PRO A 78 -15.23 -0.55 28.49
C PRO A 78 -16.61 -1.13 28.83
N TYR A 79 -17.69 -0.41 28.51
CA TYR A 79 -19.06 -0.88 28.73
C TYR A 79 -19.58 -1.75 27.58
N ILE A 80 -20.13 -2.91 27.95
CA ILE A 80 -20.85 -3.83 27.07
C ILE A 80 -22.27 -3.31 26.90
N SER A 81 -22.55 -2.64 25.80
CA SER A 81 -23.93 -2.36 25.39
C SER A 81 -24.52 -3.59 24.70
N GLN A 82 -25.84 -3.79 24.83
CA GLN A 82 -26.61 -4.79 24.05
C GLN A 82 -26.28 -4.70 22.54
N GLN A 83 -26.01 -3.49 22.06
CA GLN A 83 -25.66 -3.20 20.67
C GLN A 83 -24.32 -3.79 20.24
N LYS A 84 -23.32 -3.89 21.12
CA LYS A 84 -22.06 -4.60 20.82
C LYS A 84 -22.29 -6.10 20.72
N HIS A 85 -23.15 -6.65 21.58
CA HIS A 85 -23.53 -8.06 21.55
C HIS A 85 -24.24 -8.43 20.24
N GLN A 86 -25.14 -7.56 19.78
CA GLN A 86 -25.79 -7.67 18.47
C GLN A 86 -24.78 -7.58 17.31
N ALA A 87 -23.86 -6.61 17.35
CA ALA A 87 -22.84 -6.46 16.31
C ALA A 87 -21.93 -7.69 16.20
N PHE A 88 -21.46 -8.25 17.32
CA PHE A 88 -20.69 -9.49 17.29
C PHE A 88 -21.54 -10.70 16.82
N THR A 89 -22.83 -10.76 17.16
CA THR A 89 -23.75 -11.79 16.63
C THR A 89 -23.85 -11.71 15.11
N LEU A 90 -23.84 -10.50 14.54
CA LEU A 90 -23.78 -10.29 13.09
C LEU A 90 -22.45 -10.74 12.49
N VAL A 91 -21.31 -10.44 13.12
CA VAL A 91 -19.99 -10.96 12.70
C VAL A 91 -20.00 -12.48 12.67
N TYR A 92 -20.59 -13.11 13.69
CA TYR A 92 -20.70 -14.57 13.75
C TYR A 92 -21.44 -15.11 12.55
N TRP A 93 -22.59 -14.52 12.25
CA TRP A 93 -23.40 -14.98 11.15
C TRP A 93 -22.75 -14.68 9.78
N LEU A 94 -22.08 -13.53 9.62
CA LEU A 94 -21.35 -13.19 8.39
C LEU A 94 -20.30 -14.25 8.06
N LEU A 95 -19.41 -14.55 9.01
CA LEU A 95 -18.32 -15.49 8.77
C LEU A 95 -18.81 -16.94 8.63
N LYS A 96 -19.96 -17.27 9.24
CA LYS A 96 -20.57 -18.60 9.16
C LYS A 96 -21.42 -18.83 7.90
N SER A 97 -22.02 -17.79 7.35
CA SER A 97 -23.04 -17.95 6.31
C SER A 97 -22.66 -17.28 4.99
N HIS A 98 -21.72 -16.33 4.97
CA HIS A 98 -21.34 -15.55 3.78
C HIS A 98 -20.03 -15.99 3.13
N ARG A 99 -20.16 -16.84 2.10
CA ARG A 99 -19.07 -17.26 1.21
C ARG A 99 -18.42 -16.13 0.40
N CYS A 100 -19.10 -14.99 0.32
CA CYS A 100 -18.52 -13.78 -0.27
C CYS A 100 -17.46 -13.14 0.63
N VAL A 101 -17.44 -13.39 1.94
CA VAL A 101 -16.41 -12.88 2.85
C VAL A 101 -15.19 -13.81 2.81
N VAL A 102 -14.18 -13.45 2.00
CA VAL A 102 -13.00 -14.30 1.75
C VAL A 102 -11.76 -13.87 2.52
N ALA A 103 -11.81 -12.70 3.16
CA ALA A 103 -10.69 -12.12 3.87
C ALA A 103 -11.13 -11.58 5.24
N VAL A 104 -10.31 -11.83 6.26
CA VAL A 104 -10.51 -11.29 7.62
C VAL A 104 -9.22 -10.63 8.09
N HIS A 105 -9.30 -9.36 8.44
CA HIS A 105 -8.18 -8.55 8.92
C HIS A 105 -8.45 -8.05 10.33
N THR A 106 -7.69 -8.56 11.30
CA THR A 106 -7.91 -8.31 12.73
C THR A 106 -7.03 -7.21 13.33
N GLU A 107 -6.47 -6.31 12.53
CA GLU A 107 -5.50 -5.30 12.98
C GLU A 107 -6.13 -3.91 13.18
N PRO A 108 -6.14 -3.31 14.39
CA PRO A 108 -6.17 -3.91 15.72
C PRO A 108 -7.63 -4.08 16.20
N TRP A 109 -8.18 -5.30 16.13
CA TRP A 109 -9.45 -5.60 16.81
C TRP A 109 -9.19 -5.53 18.30
N ARG A 110 -9.86 -4.61 19.00
CA ARG A 110 -9.89 -4.65 20.46
C ARG A 110 -11.10 -5.49 20.88
N ILE A 111 -11.00 -6.79 20.66
CA ILE A 111 -12.08 -7.75 20.96
C ILE A 111 -12.21 -7.86 22.48
N LEU A 112 -13.43 -7.81 23.01
CA LEU A 112 -13.65 -8.15 24.42
C LEU A 112 -13.50 -9.68 24.59
N PRO A 113 -12.84 -10.17 25.65
CA PRO A 113 -12.60 -11.60 25.87
C PRO A 113 -13.83 -12.51 25.72
N LYS A 114 -15.02 -12.01 26.06
CA LYS A 114 -16.30 -12.73 25.89
C LYS A 114 -16.60 -13.13 24.43
N TYR A 115 -16.14 -12.36 23.44
CA TYR A 115 -16.45 -12.57 22.01
C TYR A 115 -15.33 -13.23 21.23
N GLU A 116 -14.12 -13.34 21.79
CA GLU A 116 -12.99 -14.02 21.16
C GLU A 116 -13.33 -15.46 20.82
N ARG A 117 -13.95 -16.19 21.77
CA ARG A 117 -14.40 -17.57 21.55
C ARG A 117 -15.45 -17.68 20.45
N MET A 118 -16.34 -16.69 20.38
CA MET A 118 -17.37 -16.67 19.36
C MET A 118 -16.73 -16.49 18.00
N ILE A 119 -15.89 -15.46 17.81
CA ILE A 119 -15.16 -15.18 16.57
C ILE A 119 -14.31 -16.37 16.15
N ALA A 120 -13.54 -16.95 17.08
CA ALA A 120 -12.78 -18.16 16.82
C ALA A 120 -13.68 -19.26 16.27
N SER A 121 -14.82 -19.53 16.91
CA SER A 121 -15.79 -20.52 16.43
C SER A 121 -16.38 -20.19 15.05
N CYS A 122 -16.45 -18.92 14.66
CA CYS A 122 -16.89 -18.51 13.33
C CYS A 122 -15.82 -18.82 12.29
N LEU A 123 -14.57 -18.44 12.59
CA LEU A 123 -13.43 -18.74 11.74
C LEU A 123 -13.30 -20.25 11.53
N ARG A 124 -13.52 -21.06 12.58
CA ARG A 124 -13.61 -22.54 12.47
C ARG A 124 -14.63 -23.02 11.44
N SER A 125 -15.73 -22.29 11.28
CA SER A 125 -16.83 -22.66 10.38
C SER A 125 -16.67 -22.05 8.98
N SER A 126 -15.70 -21.17 8.79
CA SER A 126 -15.50 -20.40 7.55
C SER A 126 -14.46 -21.08 6.67
N LEU A 127 -14.91 -22.06 5.88
CA LEU A 127 -14.02 -22.88 5.04
C LEU A 127 -13.57 -22.20 3.74
N TRP A 128 -14.09 -21.01 3.43
CA TRP A 128 -13.83 -20.27 2.18
C TRP A 128 -12.88 -19.07 2.37
N LEU A 129 -12.24 -18.96 3.53
CA LEU A 129 -11.26 -17.91 3.79
C LEU A 129 -10.01 -18.13 2.94
N LYS A 130 -9.71 -17.14 2.10
CA LYS A 130 -8.49 -17.09 1.29
C LYS A 130 -7.40 -16.26 1.94
N ARG A 131 -7.76 -15.31 2.81
CA ARG A 131 -6.81 -14.45 3.51
C ARG A 131 -7.19 -14.29 4.97
N LEU A 132 -6.22 -14.53 5.85
CA LEU A 132 -6.37 -14.28 7.27
C LEU A 132 -5.19 -13.43 7.74
N VAL A 133 -5.50 -12.25 8.28
CA VAL A 133 -4.53 -11.34 8.88
C VAL A 133 -4.88 -11.16 10.34
N VAL A 134 -3.98 -11.57 11.23
CA VAL A 134 -4.14 -11.47 12.68
C VAL A 134 -3.03 -10.60 13.27
N ALA A 135 -3.34 -9.39 13.73
CA ALA A 135 -2.40 -8.58 14.52
C ALA A 135 -2.90 -8.30 15.92
N ARG A 136 -1.95 -8.22 16.86
CA ARG A 136 -2.18 -7.72 18.22
C ARG A 136 -3.33 -8.42 18.98
N ASN A 137 -3.67 -9.67 18.61
CA ASN A 137 -4.78 -10.45 19.14
C ASN A 137 -4.36 -11.89 19.49
N LYS A 138 -3.61 -12.07 20.58
CA LYS A 138 -3.08 -13.39 21.02
C LYS A 138 -4.19 -14.41 21.31
N TRP A 139 -5.27 -14.00 21.95
CA TRP A 139 -6.38 -14.88 22.33
C TRP A 139 -7.16 -15.45 21.13
N LEU A 140 -7.27 -14.68 20.05
CA LEU A 140 -7.86 -15.17 18.81
C LEU A 140 -7.07 -16.36 18.27
N LEU A 141 -5.73 -16.30 18.33
CA LEU A 141 -4.86 -17.39 17.91
C LEU A 141 -5.14 -18.66 18.72
N GLU A 142 -5.26 -18.55 20.05
CA GLU A 142 -5.60 -19.69 20.93
C GLU A 142 -6.93 -20.33 20.55
N GLY A 143 -7.93 -19.52 20.16
CA GLY A 143 -9.23 -20.00 19.75
C GLY A 143 -9.26 -20.74 18.40
N ILE A 144 -8.34 -20.43 17.49
CA ILE A 144 -8.30 -21.02 16.14
C ILE A 144 -7.24 -22.11 15.97
N VAL A 145 -6.42 -22.40 16.99
CA VAL A 145 -5.35 -23.42 16.95
C VAL A 145 -5.84 -24.72 16.31
N SER A 146 -6.92 -25.30 16.84
CA SER A 146 -7.44 -26.62 16.40
C SER A 146 -7.95 -26.66 14.96
N THR A 147 -8.22 -25.51 14.35
CA THR A 147 -8.83 -25.43 13.01
C THR A 147 -7.96 -24.80 11.98
N LEU A 148 -6.83 -24.20 12.37
CA LEU A 148 -5.89 -23.62 11.44
C LEU A 148 -5.50 -24.60 10.31
N PRO A 149 -5.25 -25.91 10.57
CA PRO A 149 -4.94 -26.87 9.51
C PRO A 149 -6.11 -27.17 8.55
N GLN A 150 -7.34 -26.81 8.92
CA GLN A 150 -8.54 -27.09 8.12
C GLN A 150 -8.80 -26.05 7.03
N PHE A 151 -8.07 -24.92 7.05
CA PHE A 151 -8.20 -23.88 6.03
C PHE A 151 -7.51 -24.28 4.71
N SER A 152 -8.14 -25.22 4.00
CA SER A 152 -7.61 -25.80 2.75
C SER A 152 -7.51 -24.82 1.58
N ASP A 153 -8.30 -23.75 1.57
CA ASP A 153 -8.31 -22.72 0.53
C ASP A 153 -7.50 -21.45 0.90
N LEU A 154 -6.82 -21.45 2.05
CA LEU A 154 -6.09 -20.27 2.52
C LEU A 154 -4.89 -19.99 1.63
N ALA A 155 -4.88 -18.84 0.97
CA ALA A 155 -3.80 -18.41 0.10
C ALA A 155 -2.80 -17.49 0.82
N GLU A 156 -3.24 -16.77 1.85
CA GLU A 156 -2.42 -15.82 2.59
C GLU A 156 -2.72 -15.86 4.08
N LEU A 157 -1.66 -16.08 4.87
CA LEU A 157 -1.70 -15.98 6.32
C LEU A 157 -0.67 -14.94 6.79
N ARG A 158 -1.15 -13.92 7.51
CA ARG A 158 -0.31 -12.95 8.20
C ARG A 158 -0.61 -12.99 9.69
N CYS A 159 0.42 -13.15 10.51
CA CYS A 159 0.33 -12.98 11.96
C CYS A 159 1.37 -11.96 12.43
N ASP A 160 0.88 -10.88 13.01
CA ASP A 160 1.68 -9.74 13.44
C ASP A 160 1.63 -9.63 14.98
N LEU A 161 2.40 -10.52 15.60
CA LEU A 161 2.54 -10.69 17.04
C LEU A 161 3.99 -11.02 17.38
N GLU A 162 4.48 -10.50 18.51
CA GLU A 162 5.84 -10.75 18.98
C GLU A 162 6.04 -12.20 19.44
N GLU A 163 5.02 -12.79 20.07
CA GLU A 163 5.04 -14.14 20.58
C GLU A 163 3.83 -14.92 20.08
N LEU A 164 4.07 -16.14 19.59
CA LEU A 164 3.02 -17.07 19.20
C LEU A 164 2.90 -18.20 20.23
N PRO A 165 1.68 -18.58 20.66
CA PRO A 165 1.51 -19.76 21.50
C PRO A 165 2.04 -21.02 20.81
N LEU A 166 2.77 -21.89 21.53
CA LEU A 166 3.36 -23.11 20.94
C LEU A 166 2.32 -23.99 20.21
N GLY A 167 1.11 -24.14 20.76
CA GLY A 167 0.04 -24.89 20.10
C GLY A 167 -0.35 -24.28 18.74
N PHE A 168 -0.35 -22.96 18.63
CA PHE A 168 -0.56 -22.26 17.36
C PHE A 168 0.59 -22.54 16.39
N VAL A 169 1.85 -22.50 16.85
CA VAL A 169 3.02 -22.81 16.01
C VAL A 169 2.96 -24.24 15.45
N GLN A 170 2.54 -25.21 16.27
CA GLN A 170 2.34 -26.60 15.82
C GLN A 170 1.26 -26.70 14.75
N SER A 171 0.13 -26.01 14.94
CA SER A 171 -0.98 -26.01 13.99
C SER A 171 -0.66 -25.23 12.71
N LEU A 172 0.14 -24.16 12.83
CA LEU A 172 0.68 -23.41 11.71
C LEU A 172 1.60 -24.30 10.87
N SER A 173 2.49 -25.04 11.52
CA SER A 173 3.39 -25.98 10.85
C SER A 173 2.59 -27.06 10.11
N ALA A 174 1.54 -27.62 10.73
CA ALA A 174 0.67 -28.58 10.07
C ALA A 174 -0.09 -27.98 8.87
N LEU A 175 -0.58 -26.74 8.98
CA LEU A 175 -1.19 -26.03 7.85
C LEU A 175 -0.17 -25.84 6.71
N VAL A 176 1.04 -25.36 7.02
CA VAL A 176 2.09 -25.13 6.02
C VAL A 176 2.48 -26.43 5.34
N GLU A 177 2.67 -27.51 6.09
CA GLU A 177 3.06 -28.83 5.56
C GLU A 177 2.00 -29.42 4.61
N THR A 178 0.72 -29.18 4.87
CA THR A 178 -0.39 -29.83 4.13
C THR A 178 -1.07 -28.91 3.10
N SER A 179 -0.81 -27.60 3.13
CA SER A 179 -1.47 -26.66 2.24
C SER A 179 -0.86 -26.64 0.85
N TRP A 180 -1.72 -26.73 -0.15
CA TRP A 180 -1.40 -26.55 -1.57
C TRP A 180 -1.83 -25.16 -2.09
N SER A 181 -2.65 -24.45 -1.32
CA SER A 181 -3.18 -23.13 -1.65
C SER A 181 -2.32 -21.99 -1.11
N LEU A 182 -1.59 -22.20 -0.01
CA LEU A 182 -0.87 -21.15 0.70
C LEU A 182 0.29 -20.61 -0.14
N LYS A 183 0.15 -19.37 -0.60
CA LYS A 183 1.15 -18.66 -1.42
C LYS A 183 1.99 -17.69 -0.60
N THR A 184 1.41 -17.12 0.46
CA THR A 184 2.08 -16.12 1.30
C THR A 184 1.95 -16.47 2.78
N LEU A 185 3.09 -16.52 3.48
CA LEU A 185 3.18 -16.62 4.93
C LEU A 185 3.96 -15.42 5.48
N SER A 186 3.35 -14.66 6.37
CA SER A 186 3.95 -13.42 6.90
C SER A 186 3.87 -13.35 8.43
N LEU A 187 5.03 -13.48 9.09
CA LEU A 187 5.22 -13.46 10.53
C LEU A 187 6.32 -12.43 10.90
N PRO A 188 6.17 -11.15 10.54
CA PRO A 188 7.27 -10.18 10.53
C PRO A 188 7.81 -9.85 11.93
N ASN A 189 6.97 -9.97 12.95
CA ASN A 189 7.29 -9.57 14.32
C ASN A 189 7.50 -10.75 15.26
N TRP A 190 7.28 -11.99 14.80
CA TRP A 190 7.35 -13.17 15.67
C TRP A 190 8.79 -13.52 16.04
N ARG A 191 9.11 -13.38 17.33
CA ARG A 191 10.36 -13.84 17.93
C ARG A 191 10.28 -15.34 18.19
N MET A 192 10.83 -16.12 17.28
CA MET A 192 10.84 -17.58 17.43
C MET A 192 12.00 -18.03 18.32
N ASN A 193 11.82 -19.17 18.99
CA ASN A 193 12.91 -19.90 19.66
C ASN A 193 13.34 -21.13 18.84
N ARG A 194 14.39 -21.84 19.28
CA ARG A 194 14.93 -23.02 18.59
C ARG A 194 13.90 -24.12 18.31
N ARG A 195 13.00 -24.38 19.26
CA ARG A 195 11.97 -25.41 19.10
C ARG A 195 10.95 -25.01 18.04
N GLU A 196 10.53 -23.75 18.06
CA GLU A 196 9.56 -23.19 17.13
C GLU A 196 10.10 -23.09 15.70
N ALA A 197 11.35 -22.63 15.55
CA ALA A 197 12.04 -22.62 14.27
C ALA A 197 12.11 -24.03 13.67
N GLY A 198 12.51 -25.02 14.46
CA GLY A 198 12.56 -26.41 14.02
C GLY A 198 11.20 -27.01 13.63
N LEU A 199 10.08 -26.50 14.14
CA LEU A 199 8.75 -26.91 13.69
C LEU A 199 8.38 -26.28 12.35
N LEU A 200 8.58 -24.97 12.23
CA LEU A 200 8.24 -24.21 11.04
C LEU A 200 9.05 -24.67 9.82
N PHE A 201 10.37 -24.76 9.94
CA PHE A 201 11.23 -25.04 8.80
C PHE A 201 11.09 -26.47 8.27
N ARG A 202 10.89 -27.46 9.14
CA ARG A 202 10.54 -28.83 8.71
C ARG A 202 9.20 -28.90 7.96
N ALA A 203 8.24 -28.04 8.32
CA ALA A 203 6.99 -27.96 7.57
C ALA A 203 7.18 -27.25 6.23
N LEU A 204 8.01 -26.20 6.18
CA LEU A 204 8.33 -25.47 4.95
C LEU A 204 9.09 -26.34 3.94
N GLU A 205 9.97 -27.24 4.37
CA GLU A 205 10.67 -28.21 3.50
C GLU A 205 9.73 -29.12 2.71
N LYS A 206 8.51 -29.31 3.20
CA LYS A 206 7.48 -30.13 2.52
C LYS A 206 6.52 -29.28 1.70
N ASN A 207 6.52 -27.96 1.90
CA ASN A 207 5.60 -27.08 1.21
C ASN A 207 6.15 -26.68 -0.16
N THR A 208 5.35 -26.93 -1.20
CA THR A 208 5.71 -26.60 -2.59
C THR A 208 4.87 -25.45 -3.16
N SER A 209 3.92 -24.93 -2.40
CA SER A 209 3.01 -23.88 -2.86
C SER A 209 3.47 -22.47 -2.55
N LEU A 210 4.32 -22.29 -1.53
CA LEU A 210 4.70 -21.00 -0.98
C LEU A 210 5.63 -20.23 -1.92
N VAL A 211 5.23 -19.00 -2.25
CA VAL A 211 5.99 -18.10 -3.13
C VAL A 211 6.62 -16.95 -2.33
N ALA A 212 5.99 -16.54 -1.23
CA ALA A 212 6.44 -15.43 -0.40
C ALA A 212 6.48 -15.80 1.09
N LEU A 213 7.63 -15.56 1.71
CA LEU A 213 7.86 -15.75 3.14
C LEU A 213 8.34 -14.44 3.77
N SER A 214 7.72 -14.03 4.86
CA SER A 214 8.16 -12.89 5.67
C SER A 214 8.34 -13.33 7.12
N LEU A 215 9.52 -13.13 7.68
CA LEU A 215 9.86 -13.53 9.05
C LEU A 215 10.51 -12.38 9.82
N ASN A 216 10.65 -12.58 11.12
CA ASN A 216 11.48 -11.75 11.98
C ASN A 216 12.96 -12.20 11.93
N SER A 217 13.90 -11.29 12.18
CA SER A 217 15.34 -11.58 12.24
C SER A 217 15.74 -12.63 13.29
N SER A 218 14.89 -12.90 14.29
CA SER A 218 15.09 -14.01 15.22
C SER A 218 15.22 -15.39 14.56
N CYS A 219 14.73 -15.58 13.32
CA CYS A 219 14.93 -16.84 12.59
C CYS A 219 16.41 -17.18 12.38
N LEU A 220 17.28 -16.17 12.38
CA LEU A 220 18.73 -16.30 12.17
C LEU A 220 19.45 -16.78 13.44
N THR A 221 18.92 -16.44 14.62
CA THR A 221 19.52 -16.80 15.91
C THR A 221 18.85 -18.00 16.58
N SER A 222 17.79 -18.53 15.96
CA SER A 222 16.98 -19.65 16.49
C SER A 222 17.56 -21.04 16.20
N GLY A 223 18.88 -21.15 15.97
CA GLY A 223 19.58 -22.40 15.64
C GLY A 223 19.78 -22.59 14.14
N THR A 224 20.10 -23.82 13.73
CA THR A 224 20.53 -24.16 12.35
C THR A 224 19.37 -24.41 11.38
N ALA A 225 18.13 -24.56 11.88
CA ALA A 225 16.99 -25.01 11.07
C ALA A 225 16.68 -24.10 9.87
N PHE A 226 16.87 -22.78 10.01
CA PHE A 226 16.67 -21.87 8.88
C PHE A 226 17.77 -22.01 7.83
N VAL A 227 19.00 -22.24 8.27
CA VAL A 227 20.17 -22.46 7.39
C VAL A 227 19.99 -23.75 6.60
N GLU A 228 19.68 -24.85 7.31
CA GLU A 228 19.41 -26.16 6.70
C GLU A 228 18.27 -26.08 5.68
N TYR A 229 17.23 -25.29 5.96
CA TYR A 229 16.13 -25.04 5.02
C TYR A 229 16.59 -24.32 3.75
N LEU A 230 17.40 -23.26 3.87
CA LEU A 230 17.91 -22.52 2.72
C LEU A 230 18.91 -23.33 1.88
N GLU A 231 19.68 -24.23 2.51
CA GLU A 231 20.65 -25.10 1.84
C GLU A 231 20.00 -26.23 1.05
N ASN A 232 18.95 -26.85 1.60
CA ASN A 232 18.37 -28.09 1.07
C ASN A 232 17.08 -27.88 0.29
N HIS A 233 16.46 -26.70 0.36
CA HIS A 233 15.19 -26.42 -0.30
C HIS A 233 15.31 -25.27 -1.29
N VAL A 234 14.59 -25.38 -2.42
CA VAL A 234 14.55 -24.34 -3.46
C VAL A 234 14.03 -23.01 -2.89
N GLY A 235 13.21 -23.06 -1.85
CA GLY A 235 12.79 -21.90 -1.07
C GLY A 235 11.80 -20.98 -1.81
N PRO A 236 11.33 -19.90 -1.16
CA PRO A 236 10.40 -18.94 -1.77
C PRO A 236 11.12 -17.99 -2.73
N GLU A 237 10.42 -17.53 -3.77
CA GLU A 237 10.94 -16.51 -4.69
C GLU A 237 11.07 -15.13 -4.03
N THR A 238 10.23 -14.87 -3.02
CA THR A 238 10.24 -13.63 -2.24
C THR A 238 10.51 -13.92 -0.77
N LEU A 239 11.60 -13.33 -0.25
CA LEU A 239 11.92 -13.39 1.17
C LEU A 239 11.93 -11.99 1.78
N ARG A 240 11.29 -11.86 2.94
CA ARG A 240 11.34 -10.65 3.76
C ARG A 240 11.81 -10.97 5.17
N ILE A 241 12.78 -10.23 5.67
CA ILE A 241 13.27 -10.34 7.05
C ILE A 241 13.15 -8.97 7.70
N ASN A 242 12.44 -8.91 8.83
CA ASN A 242 12.23 -7.68 9.58
C ASN A 242 12.86 -7.81 10.96
N SER A 243 13.59 -6.80 11.39
CA SER A 243 14.09 -6.69 12.76
C SER A 243 13.32 -5.59 13.49
N PHE A 244 13.50 -5.49 14.81
CA PHE A 244 12.91 -4.41 15.61
C PHE A 244 13.89 -3.23 15.69
N PRO A 245 13.40 -1.97 15.61
CA PRO A 245 14.24 -0.78 15.74
C PRO A 245 15.03 -0.69 17.07
N SER A 246 14.56 -1.32 18.14
CA SER A 246 15.07 -1.12 19.51
C SER A 246 15.83 -2.32 20.09
N GLY A 247 16.29 -3.28 19.27
CA GLY A 247 16.97 -4.48 19.77
C GLY A 247 17.78 -5.24 18.73
N GLY A 248 18.49 -4.53 17.85
CA GLY A 248 19.26 -5.11 16.75
C GLY A 248 20.24 -6.20 17.20
N THR A 249 19.87 -7.47 17.00
CA THR A 249 20.75 -8.62 17.24
C THR A 249 21.32 -9.22 15.96
N ALA A 250 20.83 -8.82 14.79
CA ALA A 250 21.27 -9.36 13.50
C ALA A 250 21.91 -8.27 12.64
N ASP A 251 23.17 -8.50 12.29
CA ASP A 251 23.89 -7.71 11.28
C ASP A 251 23.48 -8.14 9.87
N LEU A 252 23.39 -7.18 8.96
CA LEU A 252 23.08 -7.41 7.55
C LEU A 252 24.05 -8.42 6.91
N GLU A 253 25.34 -8.36 7.25
CA GLU A 253 26.37 -9.31 6.76
C GLU A 253 25.96 -10.76 7.01
N SER A 254 25.62 -11.09 8.27
CA SER A 254 25.23 -12.44 8.66
C SER A 254 23.96 -12.91 7.96
N VAL A 255 23.00 -12.00 7.71
CA VAL A 255 21.79 -12.34 6.95
C VAL A 255 22.15 -12.69 5.53
N VAL A 256 22.91 -11.83 4.87
CA VAL A 256 23.25 -11.96 3.44
C VAL A 256 24.07 -13.22 3.17
N ASP A 257 25.04 -13.54 4.03
CA ASP A 257 25.83 -14.77 3.89
C ASP A 257 24.97 -16.04 4.01
N LEU A 258 23.96 -16.03 4.88
CA LEU A 258 22.99 -17.12 4.96
C LEU A 258 22.15 -17.24 3.69
N LEU A 259 21.75 -16.12 3.10
CA LEU A 259 20.94 -16.11 1.88
C LEU A 259 21.67 -16.65 0.65
N ARG A 260 23.00 -16.75 0.68
CA ARG A 260 23.79 -17.27 -0.45
C ARG A 260 23.46 -18.71 -0.85
N HIS A 261 22.88 -19.47 0.07
CA HIS A 261 22.53 -20.87 -0.17
C HIS A 261 21.27 -21.02 -1.02
N SER A 262 20.45 -19.96 -1.13
CA SER A 262 19.15 -20.02 -1.78
C SER A 262 19.21 -19.64 -3.27
N ARG A 263 18.77 -20.55 -4.15
CA ARG A 263 18.86 -20.35 -5.61
C ARG A 263 17.59 -19.80 -6.27
N ALA A 264 16.45 -19.73 -5.58
CA ALA A 264 15.19 -19.26 -6.17
C ALA A 264 14.87 -17.78 -5.92
N LEU A 265 15.66 -17.09 -5.10
CA LEU A 265 15.33 -15.72 -4.68
C LEU A 265 15.35 -14.77 -5.88
N GLN A 266 14.23 -14.09 -6.08
CA GLN A 266 14.09 -12.99 -7.03
C GLN A 266 13.92 -11.65 -6.31
N THR A 267 13.23 -11.66 -5.17
CA THR A 267 12.98 -10.46 -4.36
C THR A 267 13.43 -10.66 -2.92
N VAL A 268 14.36 -9.81 -2.48
CA VAL A 268 14.87 -9.79 -1.11
C VAL A 268 14.56 -8.44 -0.47
N SER A 269 13.84 -8.47 0.66
CA SER A 269 13.52 -7.27 1.44
C SER A 269 13.96 -7.43 2.88
N LEU A 270 14.95 -6.65 3.29
CA LEU A 270 15.49 -6.65 4.63
C LEU A 270 15.13 -5.34 5.30
N SER A 271 14.73 -5.36 6.57
CA SER A 271 14.20 -4.17 7.23
C SER A 271 14.65 -4.05 8.67
N TYR A 272 14.99 -2.82 9.08
CA TYR A 272 15.47 -2.48 10.43
C TYR A 272 16.70 -3.27 10.88
N LEU A 273 17.57 -3.65 9.94
CA LEU A 273 18.84 -4.30 10.25
C LEU A 273 19.93 -3.26 10.51
N LEU A 274 20.90 -3.63 11.33
CA LEU A 274 22.15 -2.89 11.47
C LEU A 274 23.04 -3.23 10.28
N VAL A 275 23.64 -2.20 9.67
CA VAL A 275 24.57 -2.36 8.56
C VAL A 275 25.97 -2.13 9.09
N GLY A 276 26.71 -3.22 9.34
CA GLY A 276 28.12 -3.18 9.72
C GLY A 276 29.05 -2.68 8.61
N VAL A 277 30.33 -2.50 8.93
CA VAL A 277 31.35 -1.97 8.00
C VAL A 277 31.51 -2.86 6.76
N ASN A 278 31.44 -4.18 6.93
CA ASN A 278 31.62 -5.16 5.86
C ASN A 278 30.30 -5.53 5.15
N ALA A 279 29.16 -5.07 5.65
CA ALA A 279 27.86 -5.50 5.15
C ALA A 279 27.64 -5.13 3.68
N ALA A 280 28.21 -4.01 3.21
CA ALA A 280 28.16 -3.62 1.81
C ALA A 280 28.92 -4.62 0.90
N SER A 281 30.08 -5.11 1.33
CA SER A 281 30.90 -6.10 0.61
C SER A 281 30.23 -7.48 0.58
N ALA A 282 29.56 -7.87 1.68
CA ALA A 282 28.75 -9.08 1.72
C ALA A 282 27.60 -9.03 0.71
N VAL A 283 26.89 -7.89 0.62
CA VAL A 283 25.84 -7.67 -0.38
C VAL A 283 26.39 -7.72 -1.80
N GLU A 284 27.54 -7.11 -2.06
CA GLU A 284 28.20 -7.20 -3.38
C GLU A 284 28.45 -8.64 -3.77
N THR A 285 29.13 -9.40 -2.91
CA THR A 285 29.48 -10.79 -3.21
C THR A 285 28.23 -11.65 -3.40
N PHE A 286 27.20 -11.46 -2.56
CA PHE A 286 25.91 -12.13 -2.72
C PHE A 286 25.27 -11.84 -4.08
N LEU A 287 25.23 -10.58 -4.52
CA LEU A 287 24.66 -10.21 -5.82
C LEU A 287 25.54 -10.62 -7.01
N GLU A 288 26.85 -10.80 -6.84
CA GLU A 288 27.73 -11.38 -7.85
C GLU A 288 27.43 -12.89 -8.03
N GLU A 289 27.16 -13.61 -6.94
CA GLU A 289 26.80 -15.04 -6.96
C GLU A 289 25.34 -15.29 -7.41
N HIS A 290 24.44 -14.33 -7.18
CA HIS A 290 22.99 -14.48 -7.42
C HIS A 290 22.51 -13.69 -8.64
N SER A 291 22.50 -14.36 -9.79
CA SER A 291 21.94 -13.81 -11.03
C SER A 291 20.40 -13.78 -11.07
N THR A 292 19.71 -14.46 -10.16
CA THR A 292 18.24 -14.51 -10.10
C THR A 292 17.61 -13.31 -9.39
N VAL A 293 18.36 -12.65 -8.49
CA VAL A 293 17.84 -11.53 -7.69
C VAL A 293 17.67 -10.31 -8.58
N THR A 294 16.43 -9.89 -8.78
CA THR A 294 16.07 -8.71 -9.58
C THR A 294 15.67 -7.53 -8.71
N ARG A 295 15.33 -7.75 -7.43
CA ARG A 295 14.87 -6.70 -6.51
C ARG A 295 15.52 -6.85 -5.14
N LEU A 296 16.28 -5.83 -4.73
CA LEU A 296 16.87 -5.72 -3.39
C LEU A 296 16.34 -4.48 -2.69
N SER A 297 15.87 -4.67 -1.45
CA SER A 297 15.30 -3.61 -0.64
C SER A 297 15.83 -3.64 0.78
N LEU A 298 16.59 -2.61 1.17
CA LEU A 298 17.03 -2.38 2.55
C LEU A 298 16.20 -1.23 3.13
N ASN A 299 15.10 -1.55 3.83
CA ASN A 299 14.18 -0.54 4.38
C ASN A 299 14.57 -0.20 5.82
N HIS A 300 14.69 1.09 6.14
CA HIS A 300 14.99 1.56 7.50
C HIS A 300 16.20 0.84 8.13
N CYS A 301 17.16 0.41 7.31
CA CYS A 301 18.40 -0.17 7.82
C CYS A 301 19.32 0.98 8.21
N GLU A 302 19.85 0.90 9.43
CA GLU A 302 20.71 1.94 9.99
C GLU A 302 22.17 1.49 9.88
N TRP A 303 23.01 2.40 9.40
CA TRP A 303 24.44 2.16 9.30
C TRP A 303 25.06 2.27 10.69
N HIS A 304 25.82 1.25 11.08
CA HIS A 304 26.45 1.21 12.38
C HIS A 304 27.54 2.29 12.46
N THR A 305 27.19 3.47 12.95
CA THR A 305 28.17 4.54 13.20
C THR A 305 28.86 4.29 14.54
N MET A 306 29.74 3.29 14.61
CA MET A 306 30.66 3.15 15.76
C MET A 306 31.59 4.34 15.78
N GLY A 307 31.36 5.30 16.68
CA GLY A 307 32.40 6.19 17.22
C GLY A 307 33.17 7.12 16.25
N GLU A 308 33.03 6.96 14.94
CA GLU A 308 33.70 7.71 13.88
C GLU A 308 32.83 8.89 13.40
N ARG A 309 32.03 9.44 14.31
CA ARG A 309 31.83 10.90 14.35
C ARG A 309 33.07 11.63 14.86
N LYS A 310 34.19 10.93 15.08
CA LYS A 310 35.49 11.56 14.82
C LYS A 310 35.62 11.70 13.32
N TYR A 311 35.51 12.94 12.87
CA TYR A 311 36.26 13.52 11.77
C TYR A 311 37.68 12.94 11.68
N SER A 312 37.85 11.68 11.28
CA SER A 312 39.17 11.12 11.01
C SER A 312 39.55 11.59 9.61
N THR A 313 40.21 12.75 9.64
CA THR A 313 41.35 13.11 8.80
C THR A 313 41.08 13.26 7.30
N ASP A 314 40.80 14.51 6.94
CA ASP A 314 41.64 15.31 6.04
C ASP A 314 41.85 14.89 4.58
N ASP A 315 40.87 14.21 3.95
CA ASP A 315 40.72 14.37 2.50
C ASP A 315 39.25 14.36 2.03
N PRO A 316 38.63 15.53 1.76
CA PRO A 316 37.24 15.62 1.30
C PRO A 316 36.97 14.95 -0.07
N GLY A 317 38.00 14.41 -0.72
CA GLY A 317 37.91 13.70 -2.00
C GLY A 317 37.87 12.16 -1.92
N MET A 318 38.21 11.53 -0.79
CA MET A 318 38.28 10.05 -0.74
C MET A 318 36.93 9.40 -0.42
N LEU A 319 36.55 8.42 -1.24
CA LEU A 319 35.41 7.54 -1.01
C LEU A 319 35.77 6.50 0.05
N SER A 320 34.93 6.31 1.07
CA SER A 320 35.19 5.29 2.08
C SER A 320 34.92 3.88 1.53
N GLU A 321 35.48 2.87 2.21
CA GLU A 321 35.29 1.46 1.84
C GLU A 321 33.82 1.02 1.85
N ARG A 322 32.93 1.73 2.57
CA ARG A 322 31.50 1.38 2.64
C ARG A 322 30.72 1.63 1.36
N ILE A 323 31.14 2.60 0.54
CA ILE A 323 30.44 2.96 -0.71
C ILE A 323 30.95 2.15 -1.91
N LEU A 324 32.22 1.72 -1.87
CA LEU A 324 32.86 1.03 -3.01
C LEU A 324 32.09 -0.22 -3.47
N PRO A 325 31.56 -1.09 -2.58
CA PRO A 325 30.78 -2.24 -3.00
C PRO A 325 29.51 -1.86 -3.76
N TRP A 326 28.83 -0.78 -3.35
CA TRP A 326 27.65 -0.28 -4.07
C TRP A 326 28.00 0.24 -5.45
N LEU A 327 29.10 0.98 -5.60
CA LEU A 327 29.57 1.42 -6.92
C LEU A 327 29.91 0.23 -7.82
N SER A 328 30.52 -0.81 -7.25
CA SER A 328 30.82 -2.04 -7.97
C SER A 328 29.56 -2.79 -8.41
N ILE A 329 28.55 -2.94 -7.53
CA ILE A 329 27.23 -3.49 -7.86
C ILE A 329 26.63 -2.72 -9.04
N LEU A 330 26.60 -1.39 -8.97
CA LEU A 330 26.08 -0.54 -10.05
C LEU A 330 26.86 -0.70 -11.36
N ARG A 331 28.17 -0.97 -11.32
CA ARG A 331 28.99 -1.16 -12.52
C ARG A 331 28.85 -2.55 -13.13
N LYS A 332 28.82 -3.58 -12.30
CA LYS A 332 28.98 -4.98 -12.74
C LYS A 332 27.68 -5.75 -12.80
N ASN A 333 26.77 -5.56 -11.84
CA ASN A 333 25.57 -6.38 -11.75
C ASN A 333 24.62 -6.09 -12.92
N ARG A 334 24.04 -7.15 -13.48
CA ARG A 334 23.14 -7.12 -14.65
C ARG A 334 21.79 -7.79 -14.39
N SER A 335 21.55 -8.32 -13.20
CA SER A 335 20.28 -8.93 -12.82
C SER A 335 19.36 -7.94 -12.10
N LEU A 336 19.93 -7.03 -11.32
CA LEU A 336 19.19 -6.12 -10.46
C LEU A 336 18.45 -5.04 -11.26
N GLU A 337 17.13 -5.05 -11.17
CA GLU A 337 16.24 -4.10 -11.82
C GLU A 337 15.68 -3.06 -10.84
N ALA A 338 15.57 -3.40 -9.55
CA ALA A 338 15.06 -2.51 -8.52
C ALA A 338 15.93 -2.52 -7.26
N LEU A 339 16.31 -1.31 -6.82
CA LEU A 339 17.14 -1.11 -5.64
C LEU A 339 16.47 -0.13 -4.68
N ARG A 340 16.43 -0.47 -3.39
CA ARG A 340 16.09 0.47 -2.32
C ARG A 340 17.14 0.48 -1.23
N LEU A 341 17.61 1.68 -0.89
CA LEU A 341 18.67 1.92 0.09
C LEU A 341 18.37 3.16 0.92
N ASN A 342 18.82 3.15 2.17
CA ASN A 342 18.90 4.34 3.01
C ASN A 342 20.30 4.96 2.88
N LEU A 343 20.36 6.22 2.46
CA LEU A 343 21.61 6.95 2.25
C LEU A 343 21.89 8.02 3.33
N SER A 344 21.14 8.02 4.43
CA SER A 344 21.24 9.04 5.51
C SER A 344 22.62 9.13 6.18
N SER A 345 23.42 8.06 6.13
CA SER A 345 24.75 7.97 6.74
C SER A 345 25.90 8.27 5.79
N PHE A 346 25.62 8.42 4.49
CA PHE A 346 26.63 8.63 3.45
C PHE A 346 27.09 10.08 3.42
N THR A 347 28.36 10.31 3.10
CA THR A 347 28.88 11.65 2.90
C THR A 347 28.36 12.22 1.57
N PRO A 348 28.41 13.56 1.40
CA PRO A 348 28.03 14.18 0.13
C PRO A 348 28.78 13.60 -1.08
N THR A 349 30.09 13.42 -0.93
CA THR A 349 30.99 12.87 -1.96
C THR A 349 30.59 11.45 -2.35
N GLU A 350 30.22 10.62 -1.37
CA GLU A 350 29.78 9.24 -1.63
C GLU A 350 28.43 9.18 -2.33
N CYS A 351 27.47 10.00 -1.89
CA CYS A 351 26.17 10.12 -2.57
C CYS A 351 26.35 10.56 -4.02
N VAL A 352 27.18 11.58 -4.29
CA VAL A 352 27.46 12.03 -5.66
C VAL A 352 28.06 10.89 -6.49
N ALA A 353 29.05 10.17 -5.98
CA ALA A 353 29.64 9.02 -6.67
C ALA A 353 28.61 7.92 -6.95
N PHE A 354 27.76 7.59 -5.97
CA PHE A 354 26.67 6.62 -6.13
C PHE A 354 25.74 7.00 -7.28
N PHE A 355 25.27 8.24 -7.30
CA PHE A 355 24.34 8.71 -8.33
C PHE A 355 25.00 8.83 -9.71
N GLN A 356 26.26 9.26 -9.79
CA GLN A 356 27.00 9.28 -11.05
C GLN A 356 27.17 7.89 -11.67
N GLU A 357 27.43 6.86 -10.84
CA GLU A 357 27.49 5.48 -11.31
C GLU A 357 26.10 4.93 -11.65
N LEU A 358 25.08 5.27 -10.86
CA LEU A 358 23.69 4.88 -11.14
C LEU A 358 23.20 5.43 -12.48
N ALA A 359 23.54 6.69 -12.80
CA ALA A 359 23.17 7.31 -14.07
C ALA A 359 23.76 6.57 -15.29
N LYS A 360 24.90 5.90 -15.12
CA LYS A 360 25.55 5.07 -16.15
C LYS A 360 24.93 3.66 -16.24
N ASN A 361 24.20 3.21 -15.23
CA ASN A 361 23.58 1.89 -15.20
C ASN A 361 22.27 1.86 -16.01
N SER A 362 22.19 0.96 -17.00
CA SER A 362 21.00 0.80 -17.86
C SER A 362 20.05 -0.31 -17.40
N ASN A 363 20.45 -1.17 -16.46
CA ASN A 363 19.67 -2.33 -16.03
C ASN A 363 18.68 -2.00 -14.90
N ILE A 364 19.09 -1.14 -13.97
CA ILE A 364 18.25 -0.72 -12.86
C ILE A 364 17.15 0.20 -13.41
N LYS A 365 15.92 -0.28 -13.38
CA LYS A 365 14.72 0.42 -13.85
C LYS A 365 14.09 1.26 -12.74
N LYS A 366 14.39 0.94 -11.47
CA LYS A 366 13.77 1.58 -10.31
C LYS A 366 14.73 1.74 -9.14
N VAL A 367 14.96 2.98 -8.72
CA VAL A 367 15.64 3.26 -7.45
C VAL A 367 14.71 4.00 -6.49
N VAL A 368 14.71 3.53 -5.24
CA VAL A 368 14.05 4.19 -4.12
C VAL A 368 15.09 4.53 -3.08
N ILE A 369 15.30 5.82 -2.82
CA ILE A 369 16.20 6.27 -1.76
C ILE A 369 15.37 6.66 -0.54
N GLU A 370 15.68 6.05 0.60
CA GLU A 370 15.12 6.42 1.89
C GLU A 370 16.02 7.45 2.58
N ASP A 371 15.38 8.44 3.20
CA ASP A 371 16.00 9.43 4.09
C ASP A 371 17.29 10.06 3.54
N LEU A 372 17.24 10.61 2.33
CA LEU A 372 18.36 11.36 1.78
C LEU A 372 18.43 12.75 2.42
N ASP A 373 19.43 12.96 3.27
CA ASP A 373 19.66 14.26 3.89
C ASP A 373 20.42 15.20 2.95
N TRP A 374 19.64 15.94 2.14
CA TRP A 374 20.19 16.93 1.22
C TRP A 374 20.87 18.12 1.92
N TYR A 375 20.55 18.40 3.18
CA TYR A 375 21.20 19.46 3.93
C TYR A 375 22.69 19.13 4.16
N PHE A 376 22.99 17.87 4.48
CA PHE A 376 24.38 17.40 4.63
C PHE A 376 25.14 17.38 3.30
N MET A 377 24.50 16.99 2.19
CA MET A 377 25.09 17.02 0.83
C MET A 377 25.74 18.36 0.45
N LEU A 378 25.34 19.46 1.08
CA LEU A 378 25.81 20.81 0.74
C LEU A 378 26.75 21.42 1.77
N ARG A 379 26.65 21.02 3.04
CA ARG A 379 27.48 21.57 4.12
C ARG A 379 28.97 21.22 3.98
N GLY A 380 29.27 20.09 3.31
CA GLY A 380 30.64 19.68 2.96
C GLY A 380 31.41 20.76 2.19
N ARG A 381 30.73 21.73 1.58
CA ARG A 381 31.33 22.85 0.84
C ARG A 381 31.74 24.05 1.71
N ARG A 382 31.03 24.34 2.80
CA ARG A 382 31.32 25.52 3.65
C ARG A 382 32.50 25.29 4.60
N ALA A 383 32.80 24.04 4.95
CA ALA A 383 33.94 23.71 5.81
C ALA A 383 35.29 23.84 5.07
N SER A 384 35.33 23.76 3.74
CA SER A 384 36.56 23.89 2.94
C SER A 384 36.86 25.32 2.48
N THR A 385 35.99 26.29 2.77
CA THR A 385 36.16 27.70 2.42
C THR A 385 36.59 28.54 3.64
N GLN A 386 37.55 28.05 4.42
CA GLN A 386 38.34 28.94 5.28
C GLN A 386 39.45 29.60 4.42
N PRO A 387 39.67 30.92 4.54
CA PRO A 387 40.49 31.67 3.60
C PRO A 387 41.99 31.59 3.93
N HIS A 388 42.57 30.41 4.16
CA HIS A 388 44.01 30.26 4.36
C HIS A 388 44.58 28.96 3.74
N SER A 389 44.33 28.73 2.45
CA SER A 389 45.36 28.14 1.57
C SER A 389 45.03 28.53 0.13
N ARG A 390 45.99 29.18 -0.52
CA ARG A 390 45.97 29.37 -1.98
C ARG A 390 46.49 28.08 -2.61
N ASP A 391 45.98 27.83 -3.81
CA ASP A 391 46.49 26.85 -4.77
C ASP A 391 46.21 25.39 -4.44
N HIS A 392 44.96 24.95 -4.51
CA HIS A 392 44.58 23.69 -5.16
C HIS A 392 43.16 23.85 -5.73
N LYS A 393 43.07 24.09 -7.05
CA LYS A 393 41.84 23.84 -7.82
C LYS A 393 41.64 22.33 -7.86
N SER A 394 40.93 21.77 -6.89
CA SER A 394 40.34 20.45 -7.06
C SER A 394 39.05 20.61 -7.88
N ASP A 395 39.13 20.23 -9.15
CA ASP A 395 37.99 20.04 -10.07
C ASP A 395 37.10 18.84 -9.65
N LEU A 396 36.96 18.59 -8.35
CA LEU A 396 36.28 17.42 -7.83
C LEU A 396 34.94 17.84 -7.22
N LEU A 397 33.89 17.29 -7.83
CA LEU A 397 32.46 17.32 -7.46
C LEU A 397 31.69 18.48 -8.11
N THR A 398 30.86 18.09 -9.08
CA THR A 398 29.84 18.90 -9.76
C THR A 398 29.34 20.07 -8.92
N ASP A 399 29.50 21.29 -9.46
CA ASP A 399 29.08 22.58 -8.89
C ASP A 399 27.59 22.67 -8.50
N ARG A 400 26.79 21.63 -8.77
CA ARG A 400 25.33 21.59 -8.63
C ARG A 400 24.89 20.19 -8.18
N PRO A 401 24.69 19.93 -6.88
CA PRO A 401 24.18 18.63 -6.41
C PRO A 401 22.77 18.29 -6.93
N TYR A 402 22.07 19.26 -7.52
CA TYR A 402 20.79 19.05 -8.19
C TYR A 402 20.93 18.42 -9.58
N ASP A 403 22.13 18.41 -10.18
CA ASP A 403 22.38 17.71 -11.45
C ASP A 403 22.15 16.20 -11.30
N ILE A 404 22.27 15.67 -10.08
CA ILE A 404 21.90 14.28 -9.77
C ILE A 404 20.42 14.03 -10.09
N LEU A 405 19.54 14.94 -9.66
CA LEU A 405 18.11 14.82 -9.88
C LEU A 405 17.80 14.80 -11.38
N THR A 406 18.49 15.63 -12.17
CA THR A 406 18.24 15.73 -13.62
C THR A 406 18.89 14.60 -14.42
N ASN A 407 20.07 14.12 -13.99
CA ASN A 407 20.85 13.11 -14.71
C ASN A 407 20.42 11.66 -14.39
N CYS A 408 19.88 11.39 -13.19
CA CYS A 408 19.54 10.03 -12.75
C CYS A 408 18.09 9.65 -13.08
N LYS A 409 17.81 9.33 -14.35
CA LYS A 409 16.46 8.98 -14.83
C LYS A 409 15.79 7.79 -14.12
N GLN A 410 16.57 6.96 -13.43
CA GLN A 410 16.14 5.79 -12.65
C GLN A 410 15.53 6.16 -11.29
N LEU A 411 15.72 7.40 -10.82
CA LEU A 411 15.27 7.87 -9.50
C LEU A 411 13.78 8.24 -9.53
N GLN A 412 12.90 7.39 -9.00
CA GLN A 412 11.45 7.64 -9.04
C GLN A 412 10.91 8.27 -7.75
N ASN A 413 11.59 7.99 -6.63
CA ASN A 413 11.12 8.31 -5.29
C ASN A 413 12.17 9.13 -4.57
N VAL A 414 11.77 10.30 -4.08
CA VAL A 414 12.64 11.24 -3.37
C VAL A 414 12.02 11.59 -2.03
N SER A 415 12.82 11.58 -0.97
CA SER A 415 12.43 12.04 0.37
C SER A 415 13.26 13.25 0.73
N ILE A 416 12.58 14.32 1.14
CA ILE A 416 13.17 15.60 1.50
C ILE A 416 12.77 15.94 2.92
N PHE A 417 13.76 16.08 3.79
CA PHE A 417 13.58 16.69 5.10
C PHE A 417 14.02 18.17 5.02
N VAL A 418 13.11 19.07 5.35
CA VAL A 418 13.39 20.50 5.37
C VAL A 418 13.67 20.91 6.81
N SER A 419 14.95 21.13 7.11
CA SER A 419 15.43 21.66 8.39
C SER A 419 16.53 22.70 8.20
N GLY A 420 16.49 23.76 8.99
CA GLY A 420 17.44 24.86 8.93
C GLY A 420 17.09 25.96 7.92
N SER A 421 17.73 27.11 8.10
CA SER A 421 17.37 28.40 7.49
C SER A 421 17.89 28.66 6.07
N ASP A 422 18.14 27.64 5.24
CA ASP A 422 18.65 27.85 3.86
C ASP A 422 17.54 27.68 2.80
N LEU A 423 16.64 28.67 2.70
CA LEU A 423 15.58 28.77 1.68
C LEU A 423 16.12 28.65 0.24
N ALA A 424 17.34 29.15 -0.01
CA ALA A 424 17.96 29.12 -1.32
C ALA A 424 18.16 27.69 -1.81
N TRP A 425 18.46 26.78 -0.89
CA TRP A 425 18.58 25.36 -1.19
C TRP A 425 17.26 24.77 -1.69
N PHE A 426 16.19 24.90 -0.90
CA PHE A 426 14.91 24.27 -1.28
C PHE A 426 14.39 24.87 -2.60
N THR A 427 14.64 26.16 -2.83
CA THR A 427 14.30 26.83 -4.09
C THR A 427 15.02 26.21 -5.29
N ALA A 428 16.33 25.96 -5.18
CA ALA A 428 17.10 25.31 -6.23
C ALA A 428 16.70 23.83 -6.42
N ALA A 429 16.46 23.10 -5.33
CA ALA A 429 15.95 21.72 -5.38
C ALA A 429 14.59 21.64 -6.07
N ALA A 430 13.66 22.51 -5.68
CA ALA A 430 12.34 22.62 -6.28
C ALA A 430 12.43 22.92 -7.78
N THR A 431 13.33 23.81 -8.18
CA THR A 431 13.56 24.14 -9.60
C THR A 431 14.07 22.93 -10.38
N ALA A 432 15.04 22.18 -9.84
CA ALA A 432 15.53 20.98 -10.47
C ALA A 432 14.43 19.90 -10.58
N LEU A 433 13.66 19.69 -9.50
CA LEU A 433 12.56 18.73 -9.47
C LEU A 433 11.48 19.04 -10.52
N GLN A 434 11.21 20.30 -10.84
CA GLN A 434 10.27 20.67 -11.91
C GLN A 434 10.68 20.11 -13.28
N SER A 435 11.99 19.96 -13.51
CA SER A 435 12.55 19.42 -14.76
C SER A 435 12.61 17.89 -14.78
N CYS A 436 12.34 17.22 -13.66
CA CYS A 436 12.55 15.78 -13.48
C CYS A 436 11.24 14.98 -13.70
N ALA A 437 10.89 14.70 -14.96
CA ALA A 437 9.66 13.98 -15.29
C ALA A 437 9.60 12.53 -14.79
N HIS A 438 10.74 11.95 -14.43
CA HIS A 438 10.88 10.58 -13.94
C HIS A 438 10.60 10.45 -12.43
N ILE A 439 10.70 11.54 -11.66
CA ILE A 439 10.37 11.57 -10.24
C ILE A 439 8.85 11.67 -10.09
N THR A 440 8.24 10.57 -9.66
CA THR A 440 6.77 10.45 -9.57
C THR A 440 6.28 10.34 -8.13
N THR A 441 7.16 10.05 -7.18
CA THR A 441 6.84 10.02 -5.75
C THR A 441 7.74 10.98 -4.97
N LEU A 442 7.14 11.82 -4.16
CA LEU A 442 7.86 12.76 -3.31
C LEU A 442 7.37 12.65 -1.86
N ARG A 443 8.29 12.60 -0.91
CA ARG A 443 8.03 12.81 0.50
C ARG A 443 8.67 14.12 0.93
N ILE A 444 7.90 14.99 1.56
CA ILE A 444 8.40 16.24 2.16
C ILE A 444 7.98 16.23 3.62
N ASP A 445 8.95 16.23 4.53
CA ASP A 445 8.72 16.45 5.95
C ASP A 445 9.36 17.78 6.35
N ILE A 446 8.58 18.68 6.94
CA ILE A 446 9.04 20.01 7.32
C ILE A 446 9.18 20.07 8.84
N SER A 447 10.35 20.52 9.30
CA SER A 447 10.66 20.74 10.71
C SER A 447 9.69 21.74 11.36
N PRO A 448 9.31 21.53 12.64
CA PRO A 448 8.46 22.44 13.41
C PRO A 448 8.84 23.92 13.38
N TRP A 449 10.13 24.21 13.23
CA TRP A 449 10.70 25.54 13.44
C TRP A 449 11.03 26.29 12.14
N ASP A 450 10.92 25.62 11.00
CA ASP A 450 11.47 26.12 9.73
C ASP A 450 10.39 26.55 8.70
N LEU A 451 9.10 26.39 9.02
CA LEU A 451 8.02 26.81 8.13
C LEU A 451 7.75 28.32 8.24
N ASP A 452 8.28 29.08 7.29
CA ASP A 452 8.06 30.52 7.14
C ASP A 452 7.25 30.86 5.85
N PRO A 453 6.84 32.12 5.63
CA PRO A 453 6.07 32.50 4.44
C PRO A 453 6.81 32.27 3.12
N GLN A 454 8.14 32.41 3.12
CA GLN A 454 8.95 32.30 1.91
C GLN A 454 9.09 30.83 1.50
N LEU A 455 9.40 29.93 2.45
CA LEU A 455 9.44 28.50 2.22
C LEU A 455 8.08 27.97 1.76
N ALA A 456 7.00 28.40 2.42
CA ALA A 456 5.65 28.03 2.02
C ALA A 456 5.33 28.47 0.57
N SER A 457 5.77 29.66 0.16
CA SER A 457 5.63 30.16 -1.20
C SER A 457 6.40 29.29 -2.20
N VAL A 458 7.64 28.92 -1.92
CA VAL A 458 8.46 28.07 -2.80
C VAL A 458 7.85 26.67 -2.95
N ILE A 459 7.40 26.06 -1.85
CA ILE A 459 6.68 24.77 -1.88
C ILE A 459 5.41 24.89 -2.72
N ALA A 460 4.65 25.97 -2.53
CA ALA A 460 3.42 26.20 -3.26
C ALA A 460 3.65 26.42 -4.77
N GLN A 461 4.72 27.12 -5.15
CA GLN A 461 5.11 27.28 -6.55
C GLN A 461 5.51 25.95 -7.18
N TYR A 462 6.29 25.13 -6.46
CA TYR A 462 6.65 23.79 -6.89
C TYR A 462 5.41 22.92 -7.16
N PHE A 463 4.49 22.83 -6.19
CA PHE A 463 3.28 22.01 -6.35
C PHE A 463 2.38 22.47 -7.49
N GLN A 464 2.32 23.77 -7.77
CA GLN A 464 1.60 24.29 -8.94
C GLN A 464 2.29 23.93 -10.27
N GLY A 465 3.63 23.91 -10.29
CA GLY A 465 4.41 23.56 -11.48
C GLY A 465 4.62 22.07 -11.72
N ALA A 466 4.44 21.22 -10.70
CA ALA A 466 4.71 19.79 -10.79
C ALA A 466 3.67 19.05 -11.64
N ARG A 467 4.04 18.69 -12.87
CA ARG A 467 3.17 17.99 -13.85
C ARG A 467 3.28 16.46 -13.80
N TRP A 468 4.33 15.94 -13.17
CA TRP A 468 4.69 14.52 -13.22
C TRP A 468 4.49 13.82 -11.88
N LEU A 469 4.34 14.58 -10.79
CA LEU A 469 4.22 14.06 -9.44
C LEU A 469 2.89 13.29 -9.26
N LYS A 470 2.96 12.00 -8.99
CA LYS A 470 1.80 11.11 -8.83
C LYS A 470 1.48 10.80 -7.38
N GLU A 471 2.49 10.66 -6.54
CA GLU A 471 2.35 10.37 -5.11
C GLU A 471 3.07 11.42 -4.28
N LEU A 472 2.36 12.02 -3.33
CA LEU A 472 2.92 12.98 -2.38
C LEU A 472 2.65 12.52 -0.95
N LYS A 473 3.70 12.45 -0.14
CA LYS A 473 3.62 12.33 1.32
C LYS A 473 4.10 13.63 1.94
N LEU A 474 3.20 14.37 2.58
CA LEU A 474 3.48 15.70 3.11
C LEU A 474 3.31 15.69 4.63
N GLY A 475 4.41 15.86 5.35
CA GLY A 475 4.44 16.10 6.79
C GLY A 475 4.59 17.59 7.07
N LEU A 476 3.54 18.18 7.64
CA LEU A 476 3.54 19.58 8.03
C LEU A 476 3.74 19.70 9.55
N PRO A 477 4.48 20.72 10.01
CA PRO A 477 4.81 20.92 11.40
C PRO A 477 3.58 21.23 12.23
N VAL A 478 3.66 21.15 13.57
CA VAL A 478 2.59 21.61 14.49
C VAL A 478 2.67 23.12 14.71
N GLY A 479 1.53 23.77 14.93
CA GLY A 479 1.39 25.23 14.88
C GLY A 479 1.74 25.90 16.20
N PHE A 480 2.93 25.65 16.72
CA PHE A 480 3.38 26.24 17.99
C PHE A 480 3.83 27.71 17.85
N VAL A 481 4.12 28.15 16.61
CA VAL A 481 4.57 29.51 16.27
C VAL A 481 3.45 30.29 15.58
N MET A 482 3.30 31.58 15.92
CA MET A 482 2.32 32.49 15.30
C MET A 482 2.49 32.52 13.77
N GLY A 483 1.39 32.38 13.02
CA GLY A 483 1.37 32.46 11.55
C GLY A 483 1.55 31.14 10.80
N VAL A 484 2.00 30.06 11.46
CA VAL A 484 2.16 28.73 10.83
C VAL A 484 0.89 28.22 10.11
N PRO A 485 -0.34 28.39 10.66
CA PRO A 485 -1.55 28.01 9.93
C PRO A 485 -1.74 28.73 8.60
N LEU A 486 -1.39 30.02 8.51
CA LEU A 486 -1.48 30.78 7.25
C LEU A 486 -0.53 30.22 6.19
N PHE A 487 0.67 29.81 6.60
CA PHE A 487 1.68 29.24 5.69
C PHE A 487 1.27 27.86 5.18
N ARG A 488 0.66 27.04 6.05
CA ARG A 488 0.08 25.77 5.62
C ARG A 488 -1.07 25.96 4.65
N LEU A 489 -1.94 26.94 4.86
CA LEU A 489 -3.00 27.26 3.90
C LEU A 489 -2.45 27.60 2.52
N VAL A 490 -1.33 28.33 2.42
CA VAL A 490 -0.65 28.59 1.14
C VAL A 490 -0.25 27.28 0.45
N ILE A 491 0.35 26.35 1.21
CA ILE A 491 0.74 25.03 0.69
C ILE A 491 -0.50 24.22 0.27
N LEU A 492 -1.52 24.11 1.11
CA LEU A 492 -2.73 23.35 0.80
C LEU A 492 -3.46 23.92 -0.43
N ARG A 493 -3.56 25.25 -0.57
CA ARG A 493 -4.19 25.89 -1.75
C ARG A 493 -3.48 25.50 -3.05
N SER A 494 -2.15 25.36 -2.99
CA SER A 494 -1.36 24.94 -4.15
C SER A 494 -1.63 23.47 -4.56
N LEU A 495 -1.90 22.59 -3.60
CA LEU A 495 -2.26 21.19 -3.87
C LEU A 495 -3.58 21.09 -4.63
N GLY A 496 -4.56 21.95 -4.30
CA GLY A 496 -5.84 22.02 -5.01
C GLY A 496 -5.74 22.38 -6.49
N ARG A 497 -4.63 22.99 -6.92
CA ARG A 497 -4.37 23.33 -8.32
C ARG A 497 -3.59 22.24 -9.05
N ASN A 498 -3.06 21.24 -8.34
CA ASN A 498 -2.29 20.17 -8.96
C ASN A 498 -3.22 19.14 -9.62
N THR A 499 -3.06 18.92 -10.92
CA THR A 499 -3.85 17.96 -11.71
C THR A 499 -3.15 16.62 -11.93
N SER A 500 -1.88 16.52 -11.54
CA SER A 500 -1.03 15.35 -11.76
C SER A 500 -1.08 14.33 -10.64
N LEU A 501 -1.37 14.77 -9.41
CA LEU A 501 -1.44 13.94 -8.21
C LEU A 501 -2.53 12.88 -8.33
N ARG A 502 -2.21 11.70 -7.79
CA ARG A 502 -3.04 10.49 -7.78
C ARG A 502 -3.19 9.91 -6.39
N LYS A 503 -2.12 9.98 -5.61
CA LYS A 503 -2.13 9.62 -4.18
C LYS A 503 -1.61 10.78 -3.35
N LEU A 504 -2.32 11.08 -2.27
CA LEU A 504 -1.96 12.14 -1.35
C LEU A 504 -2.05 11.62 0.08
N TYR A 505 -0.94 11.70 0.80
CA TYR A 505 -0.86 11.43 2.22
C TYR A 505 -0.47 12.72 2.94
N VAL A 506 -1.30 13.17 3.88
CA VAL A 506 -1.04 14.36 4.67
C VAL A 506 -0.91 13.97 6.13
N LYS A 507 0.24 14.32 6.73
CA LYS A 507 0.45 14.26 8.17
C LYS A 507 0.34 15.66 8.73
N LEU A 508 -0.68 15.85 9.55
CA LEU A 508 -1.01 17.11 10.20
C LEU A 508 -1.55 16.81 11.61
N SER A 509 -0.77 17.04 12.66
CA SER A 509 -1.23 16.70 14.02
C SER A 509 -2.54 17.43 14.37
N SER A 510 -2.67 18.71 13.98
CA SER A 510 -3.88 19.51 14.14
C SER A 510 -4.09 20.46 12.95
N PHE A 511 -5.35 20.69 12.59
CA PHE A 511 -5.75 21.71 11.61
C PHE A 511 -6.73 22.73 12.18
N THR A 512 -6.73 23.93 11.61
CA THR A 512 -7.83 24.88 11.73
C THR A 512 -9.03 24.42 10.91
N GLU A 513 -10.20 25.00 11.18
CA GLU A 513 -11.41 24.72 10.40
C GLU A 513 -11.24 25.08 8.91
N GLU A 514 -10.53 26.18 8.61
CA GLU A 514 -10.22 26.60 7.24
C GLU A 514 -9.32 25.59 6.53
N GLU A 515 -8.29 25.07 7.21
CA GLU A 515 -7.40 24.03 6.66
C GLU A 515 -8.17 22.73 6.37
N ALA A 516 -9.08 22.33 7.27
CA ALA A 516 -9.94 21.18 7.09
C ALA A 516 -10.87 21.33 5.88
N ALA A 517 -11.54 22.48 5.77
CA ALA A 517 -12.48 22.79 4.69
C ALA A 517 -11.78 22.84 3.32
N LEU A 518 -10.58 23.42 3.29
CA LEU A 518 -9.75 23.45 2.09
C LEU A 518 -9.31 22.04 1.68
N LEU A 519 -8.79 21.24 2.62
CA LEU A 519 -8.37 19.86 2.34
C LEU A 519 -9.54 18.99 1.87
N ALA A 520 -10.71 19.13 2.51
CA ALA A 520 -11.94 18.48 2.08
C ALA A 520 -12.34 18.89 0.65
N THR A 521 -12.23 20.18 0.32
CA THR A 521 -12.50 20.69 -1.03
C THR A 521 -11.54 20.11 -2.06
N ILE A 522 -10.24 20.01 -1.75
CA ILE A 522 -9.23 19.40 -2.62
C ILE A 522 -9.59 17.95 -2.93
N VAL A 523 -9.91 17.16 -1.91
CA VAL A 523 -10.27 15.74 -2.07
C VAL A 523 -11.59 15.59 -2.83
N ARG A 524 -12.59 16.40 -2.50
CA ARG A 524 -13.92 16.35 -3.12
C ARG A 524 -13.89 16.71 -4.61
N SER A 525 -13.13 17.74 -4.99
CA SER A 525 -13.12 18.28 -6.36
C SER A 525 -12.05 17.66 -7.28
N SER A 526 -11.09 16.89 -6.74
CA SER A 526 -10.03 16.31 -7.56
C SER A 526 -10.57 15.22 -8.50
N SER A 527 -10.21 15.35 -9.78
CA SER A 527 -10.38 14.29 -10.80
C SER A 527 -9.21 13.29 -10.85
N GLY A 528 -8.14 13.56 -10.10
CA GLY A 528 -6.91 12.76 -10.11
C GLY A 528 -6.69 11.93 -8.84
N ILE A 529 -6.97 12.51 -7.67
CA ILE A 529 -6.66 11.91 -6.36
C ILE A 529 -7.66 10.78 -6.07
N TYR A 530 -7.20 9.54 -6.23
CA TYR A 530 -8.02 8.36 -5.97
C TYR A 530 -7.68 7.66 -4.64
N ASP A 531 -6.52 7.96 -4.07
CA ASP A 531 -6.06 7.41 -2.79
C ASP A 531 -5.63 8.53 -1.86
N PHE A 532 -6.37 8.70 -0.77
CA PHE A 532 -6.11 9.73 0.23
C PHE A 532 -5.86 9.12 1.61
N GLY A 533 -4.80 9.60 2.27
CA GLY A 533 -4.46 9.27 3.64
C GLY A 533 -4.30 10.52 4.50
N LEU A 534 -4.87 10.50 5.70
CA LEU A 534 -4.73 11.56 6.68
C LEU A 534 -4.16 10.99 7.99
N GLU A 535 -3.07 11.56 8.47
CA GLU A 535 -2.55 11.32 9.82
C GLU A 535 -2.79 12.55 10.68
N ALA A 536 -3.76 12.48 11.58
CA ALA A 536 -4.18 13.60 12.42
C ALA A 536 -4.81 13.12 13.74
N HIS A 537 -4.95 14.02 14.72
CA HIS A 537 -5.74 13.72 15.93
C HIS A 537 -7.22 13.46 15.61
N GLU A 538 -7.93 12.83 16.55
CA GLU A 538 -9.32 12.39 16.38
C GLU A 538 -10.26 13.54 15.98
N GLU A 539 -10.22 14.65 16.73
CA GLU A 539 -11.09 15.81 16.52
C GLU A 539 -10.87 16.44 15.15
N ALA A 540 -9.60 16.60 14.78
CA ALA A 540 -9.23 17.08 13.47
C ALA A 540 -9.85 16.15 12.41
N SER A 541 -9.54 14.86 12.43
CA SER A 541 -10.06 13.91 11.44
C SER A 541 -11.59 13.93 11.32
N ARG A 542 -12.31 14.12 12.45
CA ARG A 542 -13.77 14.33 12.49
C ARG A 542 -14.21 15.60 11.76
N THR A 543 -13.56 16.73 12.03
CA THR A 543 -13.82 18.00 11.35
C THR A 543 -13.60 17.89 9.84
N PHE A 544 -12.51 17.24 9.39
CA PHE A 544 -12.29 17.00 7.96
C PHE A 544 -13.42 16.19 7.32
N VAL A 545 -13.88 15.12 7.98
CA VAL A 545 -14.98 14.30 7.45
C VAL A 545 -16.29 15.09 7.39
N SER A 546 -16.61 15.89 8.41
CA SER A 546 -17.79 16.76 8.40
C SER A 546 -17.73 17.80 7.27
N MET A 547 -16.54 18.32 6.95
CA MET A 547 -16.34 19.25 5.82
C MET A 547 -16.34 18.56 4.46
N LEU A 548 -15.96 17.28 4.41
CA LEU A 548 -15.94 16.50 3.18
C LEU A 548 -17.33 16.04 2.77
N PHE A 549 -18.18 15.71 3.74
CA PHE A 549 -19.51 15.15 3.55
C PHE A 549 -20.43 15.92 2.57
N PRO A 550 -20.54 17.27 2.63
CA PRO A 550 -21.41 18.02 1.74
C PRO A 550 -21.08 17.77 0.26
N ASP A 551 -22.08 17.32 -0.50
CA ASP A 551 -22.00 17.01 -1.93
C ASP A 551 -20.99 15.92 -2.33
N PHE A 552 -20.46 15.16 -1.36
CA PHE A 552 -19.47 14.11 -1.66
C PHE A 552 -20.03 12.98 -2.52
N SER A 553 -21.36 12.83 -2.56
CA SER A 553 -22.09 11.86 -3.38
C SER A 553 -21.70 11.89 -4.86
N GLN A 554 -21.34 13.08 -5.36
CA GLN A 554 -20.94 13.32 -6.73
C GLN A 554 -19.49 12.96 -7.02
N ASN A 555 -18.66 12.76 -5.99
CA ASN A 555 -17.26 12.38 -6.18
C ASN A 555 -17.18 10.98 -6.81
N ARG A 556 -16.56 10.88 -7.99
CA ARG A 556 -16.34 9.61 -8.71
C ARG A 556 -14.88 9.16 -8.71
N THR A 557 -13.99 9.89 -8.04
CA THR A 557 -12.53 9.69 -8.13
C THR A 557 -11.96 8.92 -6.94
N LEU A 558 -12.42 9.22 -5.72
CA LEU A 558 -11.82 8.66 -4.51
C LEU A 558 -12.23 7.20 -4.35
N VAL A 559 -11.28 6.27 -4.38
CA VAL A 559 -11.49 4.82 -4.19
C VAL A 559 -10.85 4.29 -2.90
N CYS A 560 -9.98 5.08 -2.26
CA CYS A 560 -9.33 4.72 -1.01
C CYS A 560 -9.23 5.92 -0.08
N LEU A 561 -9.72 5.75 1.15
CA LEU A 561 -9.65 6.72 2.24
C LEU A 561 -9.10 6.04 3.49
N ARG A 562 -8.01 6.58 4.05
CA ARG A 562 -7.33 6.04 5.23
C ARG A 562 -7.07 7.12 6.27
N PHE A 563 -7.31 6.78 7.53
CA PHE A 563 -6.95 7.59 8.68
C PHE A 563 -5.87 6.86 9.48
N HIS A 564 -4.83 7.57 9.89
CA HIS A 564 -3.74 7.07 10.72
C HIS A 564 -3.66 7.96 11.98
N GLY A 565 -3.48 7.37 13.17
CA GLY A 565 -3.42 8.12 14.44
C GLY A 565 -4.45 7.70 15.48
N VAL A 566 -4.60 8.48 16.56
CA VAL A 566 -5.51 8.19 17.68
C VAL A 566 -6.94 8.10 17.16
N GLY A 567 -7.58 6.96 17.42
CA GLY A 567 -8.64 6.47 16.54
C GLY A 567 -9.92 7.30 16.49
N MET A 568 -10.55 7.27 15.32
CA MET A 568 -11.74 8.06 14.96
C MET A 568 -13.05 7.48 15.50
N VAL A 569 -14.06 8.31 15.75
CA VAL A 569 -15.42 7.81 16.00
C VAL A 569 -16.16 7.61 14.68
N PHE A 570 -16.85 6.48 14.52
CA PHE A 570 -17.74 6.25 13.38
C PHE A 570 -18.97 7.15 13.48
N THR A 571 -19.07 8.11 12.57
CA THR A 571 -20.19 9.08 12.47
C THR A 571 -21.05 8.80 11.25
N GLU A 572 -22.23 9.42 11.19
CA GLU A 572 -23.09 9.40 9.99
C GLU A 572 -22.34 9.91 8.75
N HIS A 573 -21.65 11.05 8.90
CA HIS A 573 -20.83 11.63 7.84
C HIS A 573 -19.75 10.66 7.34
N LEU A 574 -19.06 9.96 8.25
CA LEU A 574 -18.03 9.00 7.87
C LEU A 574 -18.63 7.78 7.16
N SER A 575 -19.76 7.26 7.65
CA SER A 575 -20.48 6.16 7.01
C SER A 575 -20.82 6.52 5.57
N TYR A 576 -21.39 7.71 5.35
CA TYR A 576 -21.75 8.20 4.04
C TYR A 576 -20.54 8.33 3.11
N VAL A 577 -19.46 8.97 3.58
CA VAL A 577 -18.23 9.13 2.80
C VAL A 577 -17.65 7.77 2.40
N LEU A 578 -17.62 6.80 3.31
CA LEU A 578 -17.11 5.45 3.02
C LEU A 578 -17.97 4.70 2.00
N GLN A 579 -19.28 4.89 2.00
CA GLN A 579 -20.17 4.30 0.98
C GLN A 579 -19.85 4.82 -0.41
N VAL A 580 -19.63 6.14 -0.55
CA VAL A 580 -19.23 6.75 -1.83
C VAL A 580 -17.89 6.17 -2.31
N VAL A 581 -16.92 6.07 -1.40
CA VAL A 581 -15.59 5.49 -1.71
C VAL A 581 -15.71 4.03 -2.14
N GLN A 582 -16.55 3.24 -1.48
CA GLN A 582 -16.81 1.84 -1.82
C GLN A 582 -17.49 1.70 -3.19
N ARG A 583 -18.51 2.51 -3.47
CA ARG A 583 -19.16 2.56 -4.79
C ARG A 583 -18.14 2.83 -5.90
N ASN A 584 -17.28 3.82 -5.70
CA ASN A 584 -16.25 4.16 -6.69
C ASN A 584 -15.27 2.99 -6.89
N PHE A 585 -14.80 2.38 -5.81
CA PHE A 585 -13.93 1.20 -5.88
C PHE A 585 -14.58 0.04 -6.64
N HIS A 586 -15.87 -0.24 -6.37
CA HIS A 586 -16.65 -1.27 -7.04
C HIS A 586 -16.73 -1.02 -8.56
N LEU A 587 -17.09 0.20 -8.97
CA LEU A 587 -17.17 0.59 -10.38
C LEU A 587 -15.84 0.42 -11.11
N VAL A 588 -14.74 0.86 -10.51
CA VAL A 588 -13.39 0.70 -11.11
C VAL A 588 -12.99 -0.77 -11.19
N THR A 589 -13.35 -1.58 -10.18
CA THR A 589 -13.08 -3.02 -10.17
C THR A 589 -13.85 -3.73 -11.28
N LEU A 590 -15.14 -3.43 -11.47
CA LEU A 590 -15.94 -3.93 -12.59
C LEU A 590 -15.31 -3.54 -13.94
N GLY A 591 -14.90 -2.28 -14.08
CA GLY A 591 -14.20 -1.80 -15.28
C GLY A 591 -12.90 -2.57 -15.56
N ALA A 592 -12.10 -2.87 -14.53
CA ALA A 592 -10.88 -3.66 -14.66
C ALA A 592 -11.17 -5.11 -15.09
N HIS A 593 -12.23 -5.71 -14.56
CA HIS A 593 -12.67 -7.05 -14.99
C HIS A 593 -13.17 -7.07 -16.44
N PHE A 594 -13.80 -5.98 -16.90
CA PHE A 594 -14.16 -5.84 -18.32
C PHE A 594 -12.91 -5.88 -19.21
N VAL A 595 -11.87 -5.10 -18.86
CA VAL A 595 -10.57 -5.10 -19.56
C VAL A 595 -9.89 -6.48 -19.50
N ALA A 596 -10.10 -7.23 -18.42
CA ALA A 596 -9.63 -8.60 -18.28
C ALA A 596 -10.44 -9.64 -19.09
N GLY A 597 -11.47 -9.22 -19.83
CA GLY A 597 -12.27 -10.08 -20.73
C GLY A 597 -13.63 -10.51 -20.19
N ASN A 598 -14.09 -9.97 -19.04
CA ASN A 598 -15.44 -10.25 -18.54
C ASN A 598 -16.48 -9.38 -19.29
N LEU A 599 -16.94 -9.88 -20.43
CA LEU A 599 -17.84 -9.19 -21.37
C LEU A 599 -19.33 -9.25 -20.96
N ASN A 600 -19.62 -8.99 -19.68
CA ASN A 600 -21.00 -8.84 -19.23
C ASN A 600 -21.41 -7.36 -19.24
N ARG A 601 -22.73 -7.11 -19.32
CA ARG A 601 -23.29 -5.76 -19.41
C ARG A 601 -22.95 -4.88 -18.18
N PRO A 602 -23.04 -5.34 -16.92
CA PRO A 602 -22.60 -4.55 -15.76
C PRO A 602 -21.14 -4.08 -15.84
N CYS A 603 -20.22 -4.96 -16.22
CA CYS A 603 -18.80 -4.66 -16.42
C CYS A 603 -18.60 -3.66 -17.55
N ALA A 604 -19.29 -3.82 -18.68
CA ALA A 604 -19.22 -2.89 -19.81
C ALA A 604 -19.74 -1.49 -19.43
N HIS A 605 -20.87 -1.42 -18.73
CA HIS A 605 -21.46 -0.18 -18.25
C HIS A 605 -20.55 0.53 -17.23
N ALA A 606 -19.95 -0.22 -16.30
CA ALA A 606 -18.99 0.35 -15.36
C ALA A 606 -17.73 0.84 -16.07
N PHE A 607 -17.20 0.08 -17.03
CA PHE A 607 -16.05 0.46 -17.85
C PHE A 607 -16.31 1.78 -18.60
N GLU A 608 -17.48 1.94 -19.24
CA GLU A 608 -17.87 3.20 -19.90
C GLU A 608 -17.82 4.41 -18.95
N GLN A 609 -18.16 4.22 -17.66
CA GLN A 609 -18.11 5.29 -16.65
C GLN A 609 -16.70 5.58 -16.14
N VAL A 610 -15.82 4.58 -16.09
CA VAL A 610 -14.51 4.67 -15.41
C VAL A 610 -13.31 4.54 -16.35
N ALA A 611 -13.51 4.53 -17.67
CA ALA A 611 -12.44 4.36 -18.65
C ALA A 611 -11.29 5.39 -18.50
N SER A 612 -11.61 6.61 -18.05
CA SER A 612 -10.64 7.68 -17.77
C SER A 612 -10.15 7.71 -16.33
N HIS A 613 -10.67 6.84 -15.47
CA HIS A 613 -10.39 6.86 -14.04
C HIS A 613 -8.95 6.39 -13.74
N PRO A 614 -8.15 7.16 -12.99
CA PRO A 614 -6.73 6.86 -12.80
C PRO A 614 -6.45 5.54 -12.03
N ALA A 615 -7.34 5.13 -11.13
CA ALA A 615 -7.19 3.86 -10.43
C ALA A 615 -7.41 2.62 -11.31
N LEU A 616 -8.02 2.77 -12.50
CA LEU A 616 -8.31 1.65 -13.39
C LEU A 616 -7.03 0.97 -13.86
N GLU A 617 -6.00 1.75 -14.19
CA GLU A 617 -4.67 1.24 -14.56
C GLU A 617 -4.09 0.36 -13.45
N VAL A 618 -4.11 0.85 -12.21
CA VAL A 618 -3.49 0.16 -11.07
C VAL A 618 -4.24 -1.12 -10.73
N ILE A 619 -5.57 -1.11 -10.77
CA ILE A 619 -6.38 -2.29 -10.47
C ILE A 619 -6.26 -3.31 -11.61
N THR A 620 -6.24 -2.87 -12.88
CA THR A 620 -6.04 -3.75 -14.05
C THR A 620 -4.67 -4.41 -14.03
N GLY A 621 -3.60 -3.64 -13.76
CA GLY A 621 -2.25 -4.18 -13.67
C GLY A 621 -2.12 -5.25 -12.58
N ARG A 622 -2.75 -5.03 -11.42
CA ARG A 622 -2.81 -6.04 -10.34
C ARG A 622 -3.60 -7.27 -10.74
N LEU A 623 -4.76 -7.09 -11.38
CA LEU A 623 -5.65 -8.19 -11.77
C LEU A 623 -5.01 -9.10 -12.82
N LEU A 624 -4.31 -8.51 -13.80
CA LEU A 624 -3.66 -9.24 -14.89
C LEU A 624 -2.20 -9.60 -14.61
N SER A 625 -1.64 -9.15 -13.48
CA SER A 625 -0.22 -9.29 -13.14
C SER A 625 0.73 -8.70 -14.20
N VAL A 626 0.34 -7.56 -14.78
CA VAL A 626 1.08 -6.83 -15.81
C VAL A 626 1.56 -5.47 -15.29
N ASP A 627 2.53 -4.86 -15.97
CA ASP A 627 3.00 -3.52 -15.62
C ASP A 627 1.99 -2.41 -16.01
N GLY A 628 2.24 -1.19 -15.54
CA GLY A 628 1.33 -0.06 -15.79
C GLY A 628 1.25 0.36 -17.26
N SER A 629 2.31 0.16 -18.05
CA SER A 629 2.32 0.50 -19.48
C SER A 629 1.46 -0.47 -20.29
N GLU A 630 1.57 -1.76 -20.00
CA GLU A 630 0.75 -2.80 -20.59
C GLU A 630 -0.71 -2.67 -20.15
N ALA A 631 -0.97 -2.40 -18.86
CA ALA A 631 -2.31 -2.14 -18.36
C ALA A 631 -2.97 -0.96 -19.08
N LYS A 632 -2.24 0.15 -19.28
CA LYS A 632 -2.73 1.29 -20.06
C LYS A 632 -3.05 0.92 -21.51
N GLN A 633 -2.21 0.10 -22.15
CA GLN A 633 -2.45 -0.33 -23.51
C GLN A 633 -3.74 -1.15 -23.61
N LYS A 634 -3.90 -2.17 -22.75
CA LYS A 634 -5.12 -2.98 -22.70
C LYS A 634 -6.38 -2.14 -22.46
N ILE A 635 -6.32 -1.14 -21.57
CA ILE A 635 -7.43 -0.21 -21.35
C ILE A 635 -7.77 0.56 -22.63
N ARG A 636 -6.77 1.06 -23.37
CA ARG A 636 -6.99 1.77 -24.64
C ARG A 636 -7.59 0.87 -25.71
N ASP A 637 -7.08 -0.35 -25.87
CA ASP A 637 -7.58 -1.31 -26.86
C ASP A 637 -9.03 -1.70 -26.55
N THR A 638 -9.33 -1.90 -25.26
CA THR A 638 -10.70 -2.17 -24.79
C THR A 638 -11.63 -0.99 -25.04
N LEU A 639 -11.16 0.25 -24.78
CA LEU A 639 -11.94 1.46 -25.04
C LEU A 639 -12.27 1.61 -26.52
N SER A 640 -11.28 1.43 -27.40
CA SER A 640 -11.49 1.46 -28.85
C SER A 640 -12.50 0.39 -29.27
N SER A 641 -12.39 -0.82 -28.73
CA SER A 641 -13.33 -1.91 -29.03
C SER A 641 -14.76 -1.59 -28.60
N VAL A 642 -14.96 -1.02 -27.40
CA VAL A 642 -16.29 -0.65 -26.87
C VAL A 642 -16.91 0.54 -27.60
N GLN A 643 -16.08 1.43 -28.16
CA GLN A 643 -16.54 2.50 -29.03
C GLN A 643 -16.99 1.97 -30.39
N GLY A 644 -16.43 0.85 -30.86
CA GLY A 644 -16.84 0.17 -32.09
C GLY A 644 -18.26 -0.41 -32.03
N MET A 645 -18.93 -0.44 -33.19
CA MET A 645 -20.34 -0.84 -33.30
C MET A 645 -20.61 -2.26 -32.79
N HIS A 646 -19.79 -3.23 -33.19
CA HIS A 646 -20.04 -4.64 -32.90
C HIS A 646 -20.07 -4.95 -31.40
N LEU A 647 -19.01 -4.58 -30.67
CA LEU A 647 -18.94 -4.86 -29.23
C LEU A 647 -19.97 -4.02 -28.47
N PHE A 648 -20.18 -2.76 -28.86
CA PHE A 648 -21.22 -1.93 -28.25
C PHE A 648 -22.61 -2.56 -28.37
N MET A 649 -23.03 -2.93 -29.58
CA MET A 649 -24.35 -3.53 -29.80
C MET A 649 -24.53 -4.85 -29.05
N ARG A 650 -23.46 -5.66 -28.97
CA ARG A 650 -23.46 -6.90 -28.18
C ARG A 650 -23.62 -6.62 -26.69
N MET A 651 -22.86 -5.67 -26.13
CA MET A 651 -22.93 -5.31 -24.71
C MET A 651 -24.24 -4.60 -24.36
N ALA A 652 -24.79 -3.83 -25.30
CA ALA A 652 -26.10 -3.22 -25.21
C ALA A 652 -27.25 -4.24 -25.30
N GLY A 653 -26.98 -5.49 -25.68
CA GLY A 653 -27.98 -6.54 -25.83
C GLY A 653 -28.90 -6.34 -27.05
N VAL A 654 -28.46 -5.55 -28.03
CA VAL A 654 -29.15 -5.35 -29.31
C VAL A 654 -28.92 -6.55 -30.23
N VAL A 655 -27.71 -7.13 -30.19
CA VAL A 655 -27.33 -8.35 -30.93
C VAL A 655 -26.73 -9.39 -29.99
N GLY A 656 -26.90 -10.68 -30.30
CA GLY A 656 -26.35 -11.78 -29.49
C GLY A 656 -24.85 -12.00 -29.69
N SER A 657 -24.35 -11.80 -30.91
CA SER A 657 -22.96 -12.03 -31.29
C SER A 657 -22.36 -10.84 -32.01
N GLU A 658 -22.87 -10.52 -33.20
CA GLU A 658 -22.34 -9.50 -34.09
C GLU A 658 -23.44 -8.88 -34.96
N VAL A 659 -23.17 -7.70 -35.51
CA VAL A 659 -24.01 -7.05 -36.52
C VAL A 659 -23.63 -7.63 -37.89
N VAL A 660 -24.58 -8.27 -38.57
CA VAL A 660 -24.39 -8.93 -39.88
C VAL A 660 -25.31 -8.32 -40.93
N CYS A 661 -24.83 -8.18 -42.16
CA CYS A 661 -25.63 -7.73 -43.30
C CYS A 661 -26.57 -8.83 -43.81
N HIS A 662 -27.79 -8.45 -44.18
CA HIS A 662 -28.74 -9.31 -44.90
C HIS A 662 -29.29 -8.57 -46.11
N ALA A 663 -29.17 -9.08 -47.33
CA ALA A 663 -29.57 -8.38 -48.57
C ALA A 663 -30.93 -7.65 -48.49
N ARG A 664 -30.91 -6.32 -48.25
CA ARG A 664 -32.05 -5.37 -48.20
C ARG A 664 -31.54 -3.94 -48.49
N ASP A 665 -32.46 -3.04 -48.86
CA ASP A 665 -32.18 -1.73 -49.47
C ASP A 665 -31.55 -0.66 -48.54
N PHE A 666 -31.65 -0.78 -47.21
CA PHE A 666 -30.96 0.07 -46.22
C PHE A 666 -30.60 -0.74 -44.97
N GLN A 667 -29.34 -0.70 -44.54
CA GLN A 667 -28.78 -1.53 -43.47
C GLN A 667 -28.06 -0.67 -42.42
N LEU A 668 -28.01 -1.16 -41.17
CA LEU A 668 -27.26 -0.50 -40.10
C LEU A 668 -25.74 -0.47 -40.37
N THR A 669 -25.25 -1.38 -41.20
CA THR A 669 -23.86 -1.49 -41.66
C THR A 669 -23.51 -0.50 -42.77
N ASP A 670 -24.50 0.19 -43.36
CA ASP A 670 -24.25 1.29 -44.28
C ASP A 670 -23.76 2.54 -43.53
N ILE A 671 -23.86 2.53 -42.19
CA ILE A 671 -23.23 3.50 -41.31
C ILE A 671 -21.73 3.18 -41.26
N ASP A 672 -20.92 4.01 -41.90
CA ASP A 672 -19.47 3.91 -41.80
C ASP A 672 -18.99 4.15 -40.37
N GLU A 673 -17.74 3.75 -40.09
CA GLU A 673 -17.16 3.86 -38.74
C GLU A 673 -17.18 5.30 -38.20
N TYR A 674 -16.99 6.29 -39.09
CA TYR A 674 -17.04 7.70 -38.72
C TYR A 674 -18.43 8.13 -38.26
N SER A 675 -19.47 7.82 -39.04
CA SER A 675 -20.86 8.12 -38.74
C SER A 675 -21.31 7.40 -37.47
N TRP A 676 -20.86 6.16 -37.27
CA TRP A 676 -21.12 5.42 -36.04
C TRP A 676 -20.49 6.11 -34.83
N LEU A 677 -19.22 6.53 -34.92
CA LEU A 677 -18.55 7.22 -33.82
C LEU A 677 -19.23 8.54 -33.47
N GLU A 678 -19.76 9.29 -34.44
CA GLU A 678 -20.54 10.49 -34.18
C GLU A 678 -21.87 10.18 -33.47
N ILE A 679 -22.60 9.14 -33.86
CA ILE A 679 -23.78 8.66 -33.12
C ILE A 679 -23.38 8.27 -31.69
N ARG A 680 -22.26 7.56 -31.53
CA ARG A 680 -21.77 7.03 -30.25
C ARG A 680 -21.44 8.11 -29.23
N ARG A 681 -21.18 9.36 -29.66
CA ARG A 681 -20.99 10.51 -28.76
C ARG A 681 -22.25 10.87 -27.98
N TYR A 682 -23.43 10.51 -28.50
CA TYR A 682 -24.73 10.81 -27.89
C TYR A 682 -25.40 9.60 -27.23
N LEU A 683 -24.93 8.39 -27.53
CA LEU A 683 -25.55 7.14 -27.09
C LEU A 683 -24.64 6.39 -26.13
N ARG A 684 -25.10 6.12 -24.90
CA ARG A 684 -24.41 5.33 -23.87
C ARG A 684 -25.05 3.94 -23.72
N LEU A 685 -24.32 3.00 -23.11
CA LEU A 685 -24.89 1.68 -22.79
C LEU A 685 -26.11 1.78 -21.86
N ALA A 686 -26.13 2.81 -21.01
CA ALA A 686 -27.23 3.10 -20.09
C ALA A 686 -28.54 3.47 -20.81
N ASP A 687 -28.44 4.01 -22.03
CA ASP A 687 -29.58 4.58 -22.76
C ASP A 687 -30.39 3.50 -23.50
N ILE A 688 -29.84 2.29 -23.63
CA ILE A 688 -30.46 1.19 -24.37
C ILE A 688 -31.08 0.20 -23.39
N VAL A 689 -32.40 0.04 -23.43
CA VAL A 689 -33.09 -1.02 -22.67
C VAL A 689 -32.86 -2.36 -23.37
N PRO A 690 -32.29 -3.37 -22.70
CA PRO A 690 -32.05 -4.67 -23.32
C PRO A 690 -33.38 -5.35 -23.67
N PHE A 691 -33.43 -6.03 -24.82
CA PHE A 691 -34.65 -6.63 -25.36
C PHE A 691 -35.23 -7.79 -24.50
N ASN A 692 -34.50 -8.22 -23.46
CA ASN A 692 -34.87 -9.32 -22.55
C ASN A 692 -34.90 -8.85 -21.07
N SER A 693 -35.48 -7.69 -20.78
CA SER A 693 -35.81 -7.27 -19.40
C SER A 693 -37.21 -7.70 -19.00
#